data_AF-A0A419JNQ0-F1
#
_entry.id   AF-A0A419JNQ0-F1
#
_cell.length_a   1.000
_cell.length_b   1.000
_cell.length_c   1.000
_cell.angle_alpha   90.00
_cell.angle_beta   90.00
_cell.angle_gamma   90.00
#
_symmetry.space_group_name_H-M   'P 1'
#
loop_
_entity.id
_entity.type
_entity.pdbx_description
1 polymer ?
#
loop_
_entity_poly.entity_id
_entity_poly.type
_entity_poly.pdbx_seq_one_letter_code
_entity_poly.pdbx_strand_id
1 'polypeptide(L)'
;MDRSIRNIAIAVASVLVVFIIAGALFLLGDSDVALMFAIVGVPAIIVIASVWYIKSVKQRRLEDPATRVKERELRSICRNFIQLRNRMRGIEDTHSITIPESVKEMDTIEGAINESGGRIDPDSQSVDCDQDVIKGVTLFAIRNIAQDLDQTKQRFIDRLYDVAIKNTGDTRAKFETLNDAGYDLRSHISELESLVPPENDLEEIVSYLDRLKTVAENALRGCVDNAKKLAAYQTGDISAAQVEDALEKQDYEGVVSTLEQDIAALKTATKEEFQTYRNSLLSALDIAIDAIDDKKFREFKEEVLGASSPEKLVRLGEIGDAFIEHCQKIVGQMHAELSSTEDHIKEFVPPDYFWKESGLAEKEYVLDNEDVEDAARSFASMLSELVPALDTDRRSYKILNSYHRTIERQIRKQLIAHGVVSGDDLKVAHPADFLHLYDYYHPDATYSESDQILRLAEGAKIAENPLTINITDADGNRIEGAEITLMHETGIGVTLKYITDEDGSVTIENPGEGRYRLVVTAAQYRKHESTTVLPADNIDITLEKMGIRDYLCREKAQSIRDNLNKYASDVLKELDRSGVVSSAFEMYINKEYRACLLYILAEEYPNLRFVSSDSGYLVYDEEKMVSRLIERVKTMEKDEYAISDLDIPLPDEEILHLAEMAEKEGIHINIT
;
A
#
# COMPACT_ATOMS: atom_id res chain seq x y z
N MET A 1 50.80 -4.90 33.60
CA MET A 1 50.98 -5.87 34.69
C MET A 1 51.00 -5.11 36.00
N ASP A 2 49.94 -5.29 36.80
CA ASP A 2 49.50 -4.36 37.83
C ASP A 2 50.46 -4.31 39.04
N ARG A 3 50.78 -3.09 39.53
CA ARG A 3 51.60 -2.86 40.73
C ARG A 3 51.00 -3.55 41.96
N SER A 4 49.68 -3.78 41.96
CA SER A 4 48.98 -4.53 43.01
C SER A 4 49.44 -6.00 43.09
N ILE A 5 49.57 -6.67 41.95
CA ILE A 5 49.95 -8.10 41.86
C ILE A 5 51.39 -8.29 42.31
N ARG A 6 52.30 -7.37 41.94
CA ARG A 6 53.71 -7.42 42.38
C ARG A 6 53.84 -7.26 43.90
N ASN A 7 53.05 -6.39 44.51
CA ASN A 7 53.09 -6.17 45.96
C ASN A 7 52.46 -7.33 46.74
N ILE A 8 51.40 -7.97 46.21
CA ILE A 8 50.82 -9.18 46.79
C ILE A 8 51.81 -10.35 46.69
N ALA A 9 52.49 -10.51 45.55
CA ALA A 9 53.52 -11.55 45.37
C ALA A 9 54.69 -11.39 46.35
N ILE A 10 55.16 -10.15 46.60
CA ILE A 10 56.22 -9.88 47.59
C ILE A 10 55.73 -10.18 49.01
N ALA A 11 54.49 -9.82 49.35
CA ALA A 11 53.92 -10.12 50.67
C ALA A 11 53.79 -11.64 50.90
N VAL A 12 53.27 -12.40 49.92
CA VAL A 12 53.14 -13.85 49.99
C VAL A 12 54.52 -14.52 50.08
N ALA A 13 55.49 -14.07 49.28
CA ALA A 13 56.86 -14.59 49.33
C ALA A 13 57.52 -14.33 50.70
N SER A 14 57.32 -13.15 51.30
CA SER A 14 57.86 -12.83 52.62
C SER A 14 57.26 -13.69 53.75
N VAL A 15 55.96 -14.01 53.68
CA VAL A 15 55.31 -14.92 54.64
C VAL A 15 55.80 -16.35 54.47
N LEU A 16 55.99 -16.82 53.23
CA LEU A 16 56.56 -18.13 52.93
C LEU A 16 57.98 -18.29 53.47
N VAL A 17 58.83 -17.27 53.32
CA VAL A 17 60.20 -17.27 53.87
C VAL A 17 60.17 -17.35 55.40
N VAL A 18 59.25 -16.65 56.07
CA VAL A 18 59.10 -16.74 57.53
C VAL A 18 58.64 -18.12 57.98
N PHE A 19 57.72 -18.77 57.25
CA PHE A 19 57.31 -20.14 57.55
C PHE A 19 58.42 -21.18 57.30
N ILE A 20 59.25 -20.97 56.27
CA ILE A 20 60.41 -21.82 55.99
C ILE A 20 61.46 -21.66 57.10
N ILE A 21 61.74 -20.43 57.54
CA ILE A 21 62.67 -20.15 58.64
C ILE A 21 62.13 -20.72 59.97
N ALA A 22 60.83 -20.59 60.24
CA ALA A 22 60.21 -21.16 61.43
C ALA A 22 60.21 -22.70 61.40
N GLY A 23 59.93 -23.32 60.25
CA GLY A 23 59.99 -24.77 60.08
C GLY A 23 61.42 -25.32 60.21
N ALA A 24 62.41 -24.62 59.66
CA ALA A 24 63.82 -24.98 59.80
C ALA A 24 64.31 -24.86 61.25
N LEU A 25 63.89 -23.82 61.99
CA LEU A 25 64.21 -23.65 63.41
C LEU A 25 63.53 -24.71 64.29
N PHE A 26 62.33 -25.16 63.93
CA PHE A 26 61.61 -26.21 64.65
C PHE A 26 62.21 -27.61 64.44
N LEU A 27 62.82 -27.87 63.29
CA LEU A 27 63.44 -29.16 62.97
C LEU A 27 64.90 -29.30 63.46
N LEU A 28 65.59 -28.19 63.74
CA LEU A 28 67.04 -28.19 64.04
C LEU A 28 67.42 -27.68 65.45
N GLY A 29 66.49 -27.14 66.24
CA GLY A 29 66.80 -26.51 67.53
C GLY A 29 66.17 -27.19 68.75
N ASP A 30 66.90 -27.24 69.86
CA ASP A 30 66.35 -27.61 71.18
C ASP A 30 65.19 -26.68 71.57
N SER A 31 64.20 -27.25 72.28
CA SER A 31 62.87 -26.69 72.58
C SER A 31 62.84 -25.23 73.09
N ASP A 32 63.93 -24.72 73.66
CA ASP A 32 64.03 -23.35 74.19
C ASP A 32 64.16 -22.28 73.10
N VAL A 33 64.74 -22.60 71.93
CA VAL A 33 64.90 -21.63 70.84
C VAL A 33 63.57 -21.35 70.14
N ALA A 34 62.73 -22.37 70.00
CA ALA A 34 61.38 -22.24 69.43
C ALA A 34 60.46 -21.40 70.34
N LEU A 35 60.57 -21.56 71.67
CA LEU A 35 59.81 -20.77 72.63
C LEU A 35 60.21 -19.29 72.62
N MET A 36 61.52 -19.00 72.54
CA MET A 36 62.03 -17.63 72.42
C MET A 36 61.57 -16.94 71.12
N PHE A 37 61.50 -17.67 69.99
CA PHE A 37 60.99 -17.11 68.74
C PHE A 37 59.47 -16.86 68.80
N ALA A 38 58.70 -17.71 69.48
CA ALA A 38 57.27 -17.49 69.69
C ALA A 38 56.98 -16.27 70.60
N ILE A 39 57.79 -16.06 71.65
CA ILE A 39 57.61 -14.96 72.62
C ILE A 39 58.13 -13.62 72.08
N VAL A 40 59.24 -13.61 71.34
CA VAL A 40 59.89 -12.35 70.90
C VAL A 40 59.76 -12.14 69.39
N GLY A 41 59.94 -13.18 68.59
CA GLY A 41 59.93 -13.11 67.13
C GLY A 41 58.55 -12.81 66.56
N VAL A 42 57.51 -13.53 66.99
CA VAL A 42 56.14 -13.31 66.48
C VAL A 42 55.61 -11.92 66.85
N PRO A 43 55.75 -11.42 68.10
CA PRO A 43 55.35 -10.04 68.42
C PRO A 43 56.17 -9.00 67.67
N ALA A 44 57.47 -9.20 67.47
CA ALA A 44 58.29 -8.28 66.68
C ALA A 44 57.85 -8.23 65.21
N ILE A 45 57.51 -9.37 64.60
CA ILE A 45 56.97 -9.44 63.24
C ILE A 45 55.59 -8.78 63.18
N ILE A 46 54.72 -9.00 64.17
CA ILE A 46 53.42 -8.32 64.25
C ILE A 46 53.61 -6.81 64.41
N VAL A 47 54.58 -6.35 65.20
CA VAL A 47 54.90 -4.92 65.34
C VAL A 47 55.46 -4.34 64.04
N ILE A 48 56.35 -5.04 63.34
CA ILE A 48 56.90 -4.59 62.05
C ILE A 48 55.79 -4.57 60.99
N ALA A 49 54.96 -5.62 60.93
CA ALA A 49 53.80 -5.67 60.04
C ALA A 49 52.77 -4.60 60.39
N SER A 50 52.56 -4.30 61.67
CA SER A 50 51.68 -3.23 62.15
C SER A 50 52.25 -1.86 61.80
N VAL A 51 53.55 -1.62 61.97
CA VAL A 51 54.22 -0.37 61.59
C VAL A 51 54.20 -0.18 60.07
N TRP A 52 54.40 -1.24 59.30
CA TRP A 52 54.33 -1.20 57.84
C TRP A 52 52.89 -1.01 57.34
N TYR A 53 51.91 -1.68 57.97
CA TYR A 53 50.48 -1.47 57.73
C TYR A 53 50.06 -0.05 58.10
N ILE A 54 50.50 0.48 59.23
CA ILE A 54 50.25 1.87 59.66
C ILE A 54 50.91 2.86 58.69
N LYS A 55 52.11 2.57 58.15
CA LYS A 55 52.81 3.41 57.16
C LYS A 55 52.10 3.38 55.79
N SER A 56 51.66 2.21 55.36
CA SER A 56 50.86 2.00 54.14
C SER A 56 49.47 2.65 54.22
N VAL A 57 48.80 2.53 55.37
CA VAL A 57 47.52 3.17 55.65
C VAL A 57 47.68 4.68 55.86
N LYS A 58 48.80 5.17 56.42
CA LYS A 58 49.12 6.61 56.45
C LYS A 58 49.36 7.18 55.05
N GLN A 59 50.02 6.43 54.16
CA GLN A 59 50.13 6.84 52.74
C GLN A 59 48.75 6.89 52.06
N ARG A 60 47.82 5.98 52.40
CA ARG A 60 46.43 6.03 51.89
C ARG A 60 45.53 7.07 52.58
N ARG A 61 45.86 7.54 53.80
CA ARG A 61 45.10 8.56 54.56
C ARG A 61 45.63 10.00 54.40
N LEU A 62 46.74 10.19 53.70
CA LEU A 62 47.34 11.51 53.41
C LEU A 62 47.06 12.00 51.98
N GLU A 63 46.17 11.34 51.24
CA GLU A 63 45.55 11.95 50.06
C GLU A 63 44.42 12.85 50.53
N ASP A 64 44.64 14.16 50.43
CA ASP A 64 43.62 15.19 50.67
C ASP A 64 42.34 14.84 49.87
N PRO A 65 41.17 14.70 50.54
CA PRO A 65 39.90 14.48 49.88
C PRO A 65 39.64 15.46 48.73
N ALA A 66 40.15 16.70 48.83
CA ALA A 66 40.03 17.71 47.78
C ALA A 66 40.81 17.35 46.51
N THR A 67 42.02 16.78 46.63
CA THR A 67 42.84 16.38 45.47
C THR A 67 42.20 15.24 44.68
N ARG A 68 41.55 14.28 45.36
CA ARG A 68 40.80 13.21 44.69
C ARG A 68 39.59 13.73 43.90
N VAL A 69 38.90 14.76 44.41
CA VAL A 69 37.78 15.39 43.69
C VAL A 69 38.28 16.11 42.45
N LYS A 70 39.36 16.89 42.57
CA LYS A 70 40.03 17.56 41.44
C LYS A 70 40.49 16.57 40.36
N GLU A 71 41.14 15.48 40.77
CA GLU A 71 41.59 14.43 39.85
C GLU A 71 40.42 13.79 39.10
N ARG A 72 39.31 13.52 39.80
CA ARG A 72 38.10 12.96 39.18
C ARG A 72 37.47 13.93 38.18
N GLU A 73 37.32 15.21 38.54
CA GLU A 73 36.77 16.23 37.63
C GLU A 73 37.67 16.40 36.40
N LEU A 74 38.99 16.57 36.60
CA LEU A 74 39.94 16.72 35.50
C LEU A 74 39.95 15.51 34.56
N ARG A 75 39.92 14.29 35.10
CA ARG A 75 39.83 13.06 34.29
C ARG A 75 38.52 12.95 33.52
N SER A 76 37.43 13.50 34.04
CA SER A 76 36.17 13.61 33.31
C SER A 76 36.29 14.60 32.15
N ILE A 77 36.91 15.76 32.38
CA ILE A 77 37.14 16.78 31.35
C ILE A 77 38.03 16.23 30.22
N CYS A 78 39.14 15.54 30.54
CA CYS A 78 39.99 14.91 29.52
C CYS A 78 39.21 13.93 28.64
N ARG A 79 38.32 13.12 29.22
CA ARG A 79 37.49 12.18 28.45
C ARG A 79 36.50 12.91 27.54
N ASN A 80 35.83 13.95 28.05
CA ASN A 80 34.92 14.77 27.25
C ASN A 80 35.66 15.48 26.11
N PHE A 81 36.87 15.96 26.37
CA PHE A 81 37.74 16.59 25.37
C PHE A 81 38.10 15.60 24.25
N ILE A 82 38.55 14.39 24.58
CA ILE A 82 38.87 13.35 23.58
C ILE A 82 37.63 13.00 22.75
N GLN A 83 36.48 12.80 23.41
CA GLN A 83 35.22 12.50 22.71
C GLN A 83 34.84 13.62 21.74
N LEU A 84 34.89 14.88 22.17
CA LEU A 84 34.54 16.02 21.33
C LEU A 84 35.52 16.16 20.16
N ARG A 85 36.84 16.09 20.39
CA ARG A 85 37.87 16.18 19.35
C ARG A 85 37.72 15.07 18.30
N ASN A 86 37.49 13.83 18.74
CA ASN A 86 37.26 12.71 17.82
C ASN A 86 35.95 12.87 17.03
N ARG A 87 34.88 13.37 17.68
CA ARG A 87 33.60 13.62 17.01
C ARG A 87 33.74 14.72 15.95
N MET A 88 34.42 15.82 16.28
CA MET A 88 34.68 16.92 15.33
C MET A 88 35.46 16.44 14.11
N ARG A 89 36.59 15.74 14.32
CA ARG A 89 37.38 15.17 13.21
C ARG A 89 36.58 14.18 12.38
N GLY A 90 35.80 13.31 13.02
CA GLY A 90 34.94 12.36 12.32
C GLY A 90 33.93 13.06 11.41
N ILE A 91 33.35 14.18 11.84
CA ILE A 91 32.42 14.99 11.04
C ILE A 91 33.17 15.67 9.88
N GLU A 92 34.32 16.30 10.18
CA GLU A 92 35.16 16.96 9.17
C GLU A 92 35.61 15.98 8.08
N ASP A 93 36.09 14.79 8.45
CA ASP A 93 36.54 13.75 7.51
C ASP A 93 35.37 13.17 6.69
N THR A 94 34.21 12.93 7.31
CA THR A 94 33.07 12.29 6.64
C THR A 94 32.44 13.18 5.57
N HIS A 95 32.42 14.49 5.82
CA HIS A 95 31.78 15.48 4.95
C HIS A 95 32.79 16.37 4.19
N SER A 96 34.08 16.06 4.27
CA SER A 96 35.18 16.84 3.65
C SER A 96 35.12 18.33 4.02
N ILE A 97 34.78 18.62 5.29
CA ILE A 97 34.69 19.97 5.84
C ILE A 97 35.97 20.29 6.60
N THR A 98 36.44 21.54 6.56
CA THR A 98 37.55 21.99 7.40
C THR A 98 37.15 23.25 8.15
N ILE A 99 37.22 23.24 9.48
CA ILE A 99 36.99 24.41 10.34
C ILE A 99 38.28 24.74 11.12
N PRO A 100 39.23 25.50 10.52
CA PRO A 100 40.57 25.72 11.08
C PRO A 100 40.58 26.32 12.49
N GLU A 101 39.62 27.20 12.78
CA GLU A 101 39.49 27.87 14.08
C GLU A 101 39.21 26.87 15.20
N SER A 102 38.48 25.79 14.90
CA SER A 102 38.11 24.77 15.88
C SER A 102 39.29 23.90 16.30
N VAL A 103 40.24 23.65 15.39
CA VAL A 103 41.51 22.96 15.71
C VAL A 103 42.32 23.78 16.72
N LYS A 104 42.46 25.08 16.47
CA LYS A 104 43.23 25.99 17.33
C LYS A 104 42.62 26.12 18.74
N GLU A 105 41.30 26.16 18.84
CA GLU A 105 40.59 26.19 20.12
C GLU A 105 40.81 24.90 20.92
N MET A 106 40.78 23.74 20.26
CA MET A 106 41.07 22.44 20.90
C MET A 106 42.50 22.34 21.42
N ASP A 107 43.49 22.83 20.66
CA ASP A 107 44.88 22.83 21.09
C ASP A 107 45.11 23.75 22.31
N THR A 108 44.34 24.85 22.40
CA THR A 108 44.38 25.76 23.55
C THR A 108 43.84 25.08 24.82
N ILE A 109 42.73 24.33 24.70
CA ILE A 109 42.16 23.57 25.83
C ILE A 109 43.09 22.44 26.26
N GLU A 110 43.72 21.73 25.33
CA GLU A 110 44.72 20.70 25.64
C GLU A 110 45.90 21.27 26.41
N GLY A 111 46.37 22.48 26.05
CA GLY A 111 47.36 23.23 26.82
C GLY A 111 46.92 23.46 28.27
N ALA A 112 45.69 23.95 28.48
CA ALA A 112 45.14 24.20 29.81
C ALA A 112 44.96 22.91 30.65
N ILE A 113 44.59 21.80 30.01
CA ILE A 113 44.53 20.46 30.63
C ILE A 113 45.93 20.03 31.10
N ASN A 114 46.94 20.18 30.24
CA ASN A 114 48.33 19.86 30.54
C ASN A 114 48.90 20.70 31.71
N GLU A 115 48.61 22.00 31.72
CA GLU A 115 48.98 22.91 32.82
C GLU A 115 48.30 22.56 34.14
N SER A 116 47.10 21.96 34.09
CA SER A 116 46.36 21.52 35.28
C SER A 116 46.76 20.13 35.80
N GLY A 117 47.73 19.49 35.16
CA GLY A 117 48.25 18.17 35.54
C GLY A 117 47.58 16.98 34.86
N GLY A 118 46.72 17.20 33.86
CA GLY A 118 46.16 16.14 33.04
C GLY A 118 47.05 15.89 31.82
N ARG A 119 47.34 14.65 31.46
CA ARG A 119 48.07 14.31 30.23
C ARG A 119 47.23 13.36 29.40
N ILE A 120 47.13 13.68 28.12
CA ILE A 120 46.45 12.86 27.13
C ILE A 120 47.51 12.26 26.23
N ASP A 121 47.56 10.93 26.18
CA ASP A 121 48.41 10.23 25.23
C ASP A 121 47.75 10.28 23.84
N PRO A 122 48.41 10.86 22.82
CA PRO A 122 47.85 11.02 21.49
C PRO A 122 47.58 9.70 20.77
N ASP A 123 48.33 8.63 21.10
CA ASP A 123 48.22 7.33 20.43
C ASP A 123 47.26 6.40 21.17
N SER A 124 47.37 6.33 22.49
CA SER A 124 46.55 5.41 23.30
C SER A 124 45.22 6.00 23.78
N GLN A 125 45.01 7.31 23.59
CA GLN A 125 43.90 8.08 24.15
C GLN A 125 43.73 7.89 25.67
N SER A 126 44.80 7.47 26.35
CA SER A 126 44.78 7.24 27.79
C SER A 126 44.99 8.56 28.54
N VAL A 127 44.32 8.67 29.68
CA VAL A 127 44.37 9.86 30.54
C VAL A 127 45.18 9.55 31.79
N ASP A 128 46.31 10.23 31.93
CA ASP A 128 47.15 10.23 33.12
C ASP A 128 47.00 11.57 33.88
N CYS A 129 47.07 11.50 35.21
CA CYS A 129 46.88 12.66 36.08
C CYS A 129 48.07 12.78 37.04
N ASP A 130 48.82 13.87 36.93
CA ASP A 130 49.92 14.20 37.83
C ASP A 130 49.38 14.77 39.14
N GLN A 131 49.36 13.94 40.18
CA GLN A 131 48.85 14.32 41.50
C GLN A 131 49.64 15.44 42.17
N ASP A 132 50.91 15.65 41.83
CA ASP A 132 51.72 16.71 42.45
C ASP A 132 51.41 18.07 41.84
N VAL A 133 51.09 18.11 40.54
CA VAL A 133 50.59 19.32 39.86
C VAL A 133 49.17 19.66 40.35
N ILE A 134 48.27 18.66 40.43
CA ILE A 134 46.86 18.85 40.81
C ILE A 134 46.69 19.46 42.22
N LYS A 135 47.62 19.19 43.14
CA LYS A 135 47.60 19.78 44.50
C LYS A 135 47.69 21.31 44.45
N GLY A 136 48.47 21.86 43.52
CA GLY A 136 48.69 23.31 43.37
C GLY A 136 47.59 24.06 42.61
N VAL A 137 46.70 23.35 41.92
CA VAL A 137 45.66 23.93 41.06
C VAL A 137 44.35 24.10 41.84
N THR A 138 43.61 25.19 41.60
CA THR A 138 42.30 25.40 42.23
C THR A 138 41.21 24.58 41.52
N LEU A 139 40.18 24.14 42.26
CA LEU A 139 39.04 23.46 41.63
C LEU A 139 38.31 24.39 40.63
N PHE A 140 38.34 25.70 40.88
CA PHE A 140 37.81 26.71 39.98
C PHE A 140 38.53 26.72 38.63
N ALA A 141 39.87 26.64 38.62
CA ALA A 141 40.65 26.56 37.38
C ALA A 141 40.29 25.31 36.56
N ILE A 142 40.12 24.15 37.21
CA ILE A 142 39.69 22.91 36.54
C ILE A 142 38.28 23.07 35.95
N ARG A 143 37.35 23.70 36.68
CA ARG A 143 35.99 23.96 36.20
C ARG A 143 35.94 24.96 35.05
N ASN A 144 36.83 25.93 35.01
CA ASN A 144 36.94 26.85 33.87
C ASN A 144 37.31 26.09 32.59
N ILE A 145 38.17 25.07 32.66
CA ILE A 145 38.48 24.23 31.50
C ILE A 145 37.23 23.50 30.99
N ALA A 146 36.37 22.99 31.89
CA ALA A 146 35.10 22.39 31.49
C ALA A 146 34.18 23.41 30.79
N GLN A 147 34.11 24.63 31.32
CA GLN A 147 33.33 25.72 30.73
C GLN A 147 33.88 26.14 29.36
N ASP A 148 35.20 26.25 29.21
CA ASP A 148 35.85 26.59 27.95
C ASP A 148 35.64 25.49 26.90
N LEU A 149 35.65 24.22 27.33
CA LEU A 149 35.31 23.08 26.48
C LEU A 149 33.86 23.14 26.00
N ASP A 150 32.91 23.40 26.89
CA ASP A 150 31.49 23.56 26.53
C ASP A 150 31.27 24.75 25.60
N GLN A 151 31.94 25.89 25.83
CA GLN A 151 31.87 27.04 24.94
C GLN A 151 32.46 26.74 23.56
N THR A 152 33.58 26.00 23.51
CA THR A 152 34.21 25.61 22.25
C THR A 152 33.32 24.64 21.47
N LYS A 153 32.63 23.72 22.17
CA LYS A 153 31.60 22.87 21.56
C LYS A 153 30.52 23.71 20.89
N GLN A 154 29.97 24.71 21.59
CA GLN A 154 28.92 25.57 21.03
C GLN A 154 29.39 26.36 19.82
N ARG A 155 30.59 26.98 19.87
CA ARG A 155 31.16 27.69 18.71
C ARG A 155 31.40 26.76 17.52
N PHE A 156 31.78 25.51 17.77
CA PHE A 156 31.91 24.52 16.71
C PHE A 156 30.55 24.20 16.08
N ILE A 157 29.50 24.02 16.88
CA ILE A 157 28.13 23.78 16.39
C ILE A 157 27.67 24.96 15.53
N ASP A 158 27.84 26.20 16.00
CA ASP A 158 27.47 27.40 15.25
C ASP A 158 28.19 27.48 13.89
N ARG A 159 29.51 27.20 13.86
CA ARG A 159 30.29 27.20 12.61
C ARG A 159 29.88 26.05 11.69
N LEU A 160 29.60 24.87 12.25
CA LEU A 160 29.16 23.72 11.47
C LEU A 160 27.79 23.98 10.84
N TYR A 161 26.89 24.65 11.57
CA TYR A 161 25.61 25.12 11.06
C TYR A 161 25.80 26.06 9.86
N ASP A 162 26.64 27.09 9.99
CA ASP A 162 26.92 28.03 8.90
C ASP A 162 27.50 27.32 7.66
N VAL A 163 28.39 26.35 7.87
CA VAL A 163 28.95 25.52 6.79
C VAL A 163 27.86 24.67 6.13
N ALA A 164 26.94 24.07 6.89
CA ALA A 164 25.86 23.26 6.35
C ALA A 164 24.91 24.07 5.46
N ILE A 165 24.53 25.28 5.91
CA ILE A 165 23.69 26.20 5.12
C ILE A 165 24.42 26.65 3.86
N LYS A 166 25.71 27.01 3.97
CA LYS A 166 26.52 27.38 2.81
C LYS A 166 26.63 26.23 1.79
N ASN A 167 26.94 25.02 2.24
CA ASN A 167 27.06 23.84 1.38
C ASN A 167 25.75 23.52 0.66
N THR A 168 24.60 23.80 1.28
CA THR A 168 23.29 23.65 0.65
C THR A 168 23.12 24.65 -0.51
N GLY A 169 23.48 25.91 -0.28
CA GLY A 169 23.51 26.93 -1.34
C GLY A 169 24.46 26.57 -2.48
N ASP A 170 25.66 26.11 -2.15
CA ASP A 170 26.68 25.70 -3.14
C ASP A 170 26.22 24.48 -3.95
N THR A 171 25.56 23.50 -3.31
CA THR A 171 24.96 22.33 -3.99
C THR A 171 23.83 22.74 -4.92
N ARG A 172 22.97 23.68 -4.49
CA ARG A 172 21.89 24.21 -5.33
C ARG A 172 22.45 24.87 -6.59
N ALA A 173 23.44 25.74 -6.44
CA ALA A 173 24.07 26.43 -7.57
C ALA A 173 24.67 25.43 -8.57
N LYS A 174 25.31 24.36 -8.07
CA LYS A 174 25.83 23.26 -8.92
C LYS A 174 24.72 22.54 -9.69
N PHE A 175 23.59 22.29 -9.05
CA PHE A 175 22.43 21.68 -9.72
C PHE A 175 21.82 22.62 -10.77
N GLU A 176 21.72 23.91 -10.50
CA GLU A 176 21.27 24.91 -11.46
C GLU A 176 22.19 24.96 -12.69
N THR A 177 23.51 24.96 -12.49
CA THR A 177 24.50 24.88 -13.57
C THR A 177 24.28 23.64 -14.45
N LEU A 178 24.16 22.45 -13.85
CA LEU A 178 23.93 21.21 -14.61
C LEU A 178 22.56 21.18 -15.30
N ASN A 179 21.53 21.75 -14.65
CA ASN A 179 20.21 21.88 -15.24
C ASN A 179 20.24 22.78 -16.49
N ASP A 180 20.93 23.91 -16.41
CA ASP A 180 21.11 24.83 -17.53
C ASP A 180 22.00 24.23 -18.64
N ALA A 181 22.96 23.38 -18.26
CA ALA A 181 23.76 22.60 -19.21
C ALA A 181 22.94 21.53 -19.95
N GLY A 182 21.76 21.13 -19.44
CA GLY A 182 20.79 20.27 -20.14
C GLY A 182 20.34 19.03 -19.39
N TYR A 183 20.83 18.79 -18.18
CA TYR A 183 20.32 17.72 -17.32
C TYR A 183 18.95 18.09 -16.72
N ASP A 184 18.12 17.10 -16.38
CA ASP A 184 16.86 17.36 -15.67
C ASP A 184 17.03 17.14 -14.17
N LEU A 185 17.29 18.23 -13.44
CA LEU A 185 17.52 18.21 -12.00
C LEU A 185 16.42 18.93 -11.21
N ARG A 186 15.30 19.31 -11.85
CA ARG A 186 14.24 20.10 -11.20
C ARG A 186 13.64 19.41 -9.98
N SER A 187 13.46 18.08 -10.05
CA SER A 187 12.98 17.26 -8.93
C SER A 187 13.96 17.29 -7.76
N HIS A 188 15.26 17.13 -8.02
CA HIS A 188 16.32 17.15 -7.01
C HIS A 188 16.53 18.55 -6.42
N ILE A 189 16.37 19.61 -7.21
CA ILE A 189 16.36 21.00 -6.70
C ILE A 189 15.18 21.20 -5.75
N SER A 190 13.99 20.71 -6.12
CA SER A 190 12.80 20.78 -5.24
C SER A 190 12.98 19.96 -3.96
N GLU A 191 13.62 18.80 -4.04
CA GLU A 191 13.96 17.97 -2.88
C GLU A 191 14.95 18.70 -1.95
N LEU A 192 15.99 19.32 -2.52
CA LEU A 192 16.96 20.13 -1.79
C LEU A 192 16.29 21.32 -1.08
N GLU A 193 15.35 21.98 -1.75
CA GLU A 193 14.57 23.09 -1.20
C GLU A 193 13.63 22.69 -0.07
N SER A 194 13.21 21.42 -0.05
CA SER A 194 12.36 20.87 1.00
C SER A 194 13.13 20.51 2.28
N LEU A 195 14.46 20.52 2.25
CA LEU A 195 15.27 20.24 3.42
C LEU A 195 15.12 21.35 4.46
N VAL A 196 14.53 20.99 5.60
CA VAL A 196 14.37 21.90 6.75
C VAL A 196 15.76 22.19 7.34
N PRO A 197 16.14 23.48 7.52
CA PRO A 197 17.37 23.83 8.22
C PRO A 197 17.42 23.18 9.61
N PRO A 198 18.56 22.61 10.04
CA PRO A 198 18.65 21.91 11.31
C PRO A 198 18.47 22.89 12.49
N GLU A 199 18.06 22.40 13.66
CA GLU A 199 18.22 23.22 14.87
C GLU A 199 19.71 23.35 15.23
N ASN A 200 20.04 24.25 16.16
CA ASN A 200 21.42 24.45 16.61
C ASN A 200 21.87 23.33 17.58
N ASP A 201 21.76 22.08 17.11
CA ASP A 201 22.18 20.86 17.77
C ASP A 201 23.14 20.08 16.86
N LEU A 202 24.17 19.48 17.47
CA LEU A 202 25.23 18.82 16.74
C LEU A 202 24.73 17.62 15.91
N GLU A 203 23.84 16.81 16.47
CA GLU A 203 23.39 15.57 15.81
C GLU A 203 22.38 15.88 14.69
N GLU A 204 21.57 16.92 14.87
CA GLU A 204 20.68 17.40 13.82
C GLU A 204 21.46 17.97 12.63
N ILE A 205 22.51 18.76 12.88
CA ILE A 205 23.36 19.31 11.81
C ILE A 205 24.07 18.19 11.05
N VAL A 206 24.59 17.17 11.75
CA VAL A 206 25.22 16.01 11.10
C VAL A 206 24.21 15.24 10.26
N SER A 207 23.01 14.97 10.79
CA SER A 207 21.96 14.29 10.01
C SER A 207 21.53 15.09 8.78
N TYR A 208 21.50 16.42 8.88
CA TYR A 208 21.24 17.30 7.76
C TYR A 208 22.33 17.21 6.69
N LEU A 209 23.61 17.23 7.08
CA LEU A 209 24.74 17.06 6.16
C LEU A 209 24.75 15.69 5.46
N ASP A 210 24.38 14.61 6.17
CA ASP A 210 24.22 13.27 5.59
C ASP A 210 23.13 13.23 4.51
N ARG A 211 21.99 13.87 4.78
CA ARG A 211 20.89 13.99 3.81
C ARG A 211 21.31 14.81 2.60
N LEU A 212 21.93 15.96 2.83
CA LEU A 212 22.45 16.83 1.77
C LEU A 212 23.41 16.06 0.85
N LYS A 213 24.36 15.32 1.43
CA LYS A 213 25.29 14.47 0.70
C LYS A 213 24.56 13.41 -0.15
N THR A 214 23.56 12.76 0.42
CA THR A 214 22.77 11.73 -0.28
C THR A 214 22.03 12.32 -1.48
N VAL A 215 21.36 13.47 -1.31
CA VAL A 215 20.67 14.17 -2.41
C VAL A 215 21.65 14.57 -3.50
N ALA A 216 22.82 15.14 -3.11
CA ALA A 216 23.88 15.50 -4.04
C ALA A 216 24.37 14.32 -4.86
N GLU A 217 24.76 13.22 -4.22
CA GLU A 217 25.29 12.05 -4.91
C GLU A 217 24.25 11.37 -5.81
N ASN A 218 23.00 11.25 -5.37
CA ASN A 218 21.94 10.65 -6.17
C ASN A 218 21.66 11.46 -7.45
N ALA A 219 21.61 12.79 -7.33
CA ALA A 219 21.42 13.68 -8.48
C ALA A 219 22.57 13.56 -9.49
N LEU A 220 23.82 13.56 -9.01
CA LEU A 220 25.01 13.48 -9.86
C LEU A 220 25.13 12.11 -10.54
N ARG A 221 24.86 11.00 -9.84
CA ARG A 221 24.79 9.66 -10.45
C ARG A 221 23.67 9.58 -11.50
N GLY A 222 22.52 10.19 -11.24
CA GLY A 222 21.43 10.30 -12.22
C GLY A 222 21.85 11.04 -13.50
N CYS A 223 22.69 12.08 -13.37
CA CYS A 223 23.27 12.78 -14.53
C CYS A 223 24.22 11.86 -15.33
N VAL A 224 25.07 11.09 -14.65
CA VAL A 224 25.94 10.10 -15.31
C VAL A 224 25.12 9.06 -16.08
N ASP A 225 24.05 8.54 -15.48
CA ASP A 225 23.21 7.54 -16.13
C ASP A 225 22.45 8.11 -17.33
N ASN A 226 21.98 9.35 -17.25
CA ASN A 226 21.40 10.06 -18.40
C ASN A 226 22.44 10.26 -19.52
N ALA A 227 23.68 10.63 -19.16
CA ALA A 227 24.77 10.76 -20.13
C ALA A 227 25.11 9.40 -20.78
N LYS A 228 25.13 8.29 -20.02
CA LYS A 228 25.30 6.93 -20.57
C LYS A 228 24.21 6.57 -21.58
N LYS A 229 22.96 6.80 -21.23
CA LYS A 229 21.82 6.52 -22.11
C LYS A 229 21.89 7.33 -23.40
N LEU A 230 22.26 8.61 -23.30
CA LEU A 230 22.44 9.47 -24.46
C LEU A 230 23.65 9.03 -25.31
N ALA A 231 24.75 8.67 -24.66
CA ALA A 231 25.94 8.15 -25.31
C ALA A 231 25.63 6.88 -26.11
N ALA A 232 24.73 6.00 -25.67
CA ALA A 232 24.37 4.78 -26.38
C ALA A 232 23.82 4.98 -27.80
N TYR A 233 23.33 6.18 -28.14
CA TYR A 233 22.91 6.53 -29.51
C TYR A 233 24.10 6.73 -30.47
N GLN A 234 25.32 6.82 -29.97
CA GLN A 234 26.56 6.86 -30.75
C GLN A 234 27.68 6.06 -30.08
N THR A 235 28.84 5.89 -30.71
CA THR A 235 30.03 5.32 -30.05
C THR A 235 30.78 6.41 -29.26
N GLY A 236 30.06 7.18 -28.46
CA GLY A 236 30.64 8.19 -27.57
C GLY A 236 31.21 7.55 -26.31
N ASP A 237 32.38 7.99 -25.89
CA ASP A 237 32.91 7.65 -24.57
C ASP A 237 32.49 8.74 -23.57
N ILE A 238 32.20 8.36 -22.34
CA ILE A 238 31.85 9.28 -21.26
C ILE A 238 32.82 9.10 -20.10
N SER A 239 33.07 10.18 -19.35
CA SER A 239 34.01 10.16 -18.25
C SER A 239 33.43 9.56 -16.96
N ALA A 240 32.57 8.55 -17.05
CA ALA A 240 31.88 7.94 -15.91
C ALA A 240 32.83 7.44 -14.81
N ALA A 241 33.95 6.83 -15.18
CA ALA A 241 34.95 6.37 -14.21
C ALA A 241 35.64 7.54 -13.47
N GLN A 242 35.84 8.67 -14.16
CA GLN A 242 36.42 9.88 -13.56
C GLN A 242 35.40 10.55 -12.62
N VAL A 243 34.11 10.55 -13.00
CA VAL A 243 33.03 11.07 -12.15
C VAL A 243 32.87 10.24 -10.88
N GLU A 244 32.87 8.91 -10.95
CA GLU A 244 32.76 8.07 -9.75
C GLU A 244 33.98 8.22 -8.82
N ASP A 245 35.20 8.27 -9.36
CA ASP A 245 36.42 8.53 -8.56
C ASP A 245 36.38 9.92 -7.89
N ALA A 246 35.81 10.94 -8.56
CA ALA A 246 35.62 12.27 -7.97
C ALA A 246 34.49 12.30 -6.92
N LEU A 247 33.40 11.52 -7.11
CA LEU A 247 32.32 11.36 -6.12
C LEU A 247 32.84 10.67 -4.84
N GLU A 248 33.67 9.64 -4.96
CA GLU A 248 34.31 8.99 -3.80
C GLU A 248 35.18 9.97 -3.00
N LYS A 249 35.81 10.93 -3.69
CA LYS A 249 36.61 12.01 -3.08
C LYS A 249 35.77 13.22 -2.66
N GLN A 250 34.45 13.19 -2.87
CA GLN A 250 33.51 14.29 -2.62
C GLN A 250 33.89 15.61 -3.35
N ASP A 251 34.59 15.50 -4.48
CA ASP A 251 34.93 16.63 -5.34
C ASP A 251 33.76 16.97 -6.28
N TYR A 252 32.70 17.56 -5.71
CA TYR A 252 31.51 17.92 -6.48
C TYR A 252 31.76 18.97 -7.55
N GLU A 253 32.79 19.81 -7.40
CA GLU A 253 33.15 20.81 -8.41
C GLU A 253 33.78 20.14 -9.64
N GLY A 254 34.72 19.21 -9.43
CA GLY A 254 35.30 18.39 -10.49
C GLY A 254 34.24 17.53 -11.22
N VAL A 255 33.29 16.96 -10.48
CA VAL A 255 32.18 16.19 -11.06
C VAL A 255 31.31 17.06 -11.98
N VAL A 256 30.88 18.24 -11.50
CA VAL A 256 30.04 19.16 -12.29
C VAL A 256 30.75 19.58 -13.57
N SER A 257 32.02 20.01 -13.47
CA SER A 257 32.79 20.42 -14.65
C SER A 257 32.94 19.29 -15.68
N THR A 258 33.10 18.04 -15.22
CA THR A 258 33.21 16.88 -16.11
C THR A 258 31.89 16.60 -16.81
N LEU A 259 30.78 16.60 -16.07
CA LEU A 259 29.44 16.38 -16.62
C LEU A 259 29.02 17.46 -17.61
N GLU A 260 29.36 18.74 -17.36
CA GLU A 260 29.13 19.83 -18.30
C GLU A 260 29.86 19.62 -19.63
N GLN A 261 31.10 19.14 -19.57
CA GLN A 261 31.88 18.82 -20.76
C GLN A 261 31.29 17.62 -21.52
N ASP A 262 30.91 16.56 -20.81
CA ASP A 262 30.31 15.36 -21.38
C ASP A 262 29.00 15.69 -22.09
N ILE A 263 28.08 16.43 -21.44
CA ILE A 263 26.80 16.79 -22.07
C ILE A 263 27.00 17.71 -23.28
N ALA A 264 27.94 18.66 -23.24
CA ALA A 264 28.23 19.52 -24.38
C ALA A 264 28.75 18.74 -25.60
N ALA A 265 29.63 17.76 -25.36
CA ALA A 265 30.14 16.87 -26.39
C ALA A 265 29.02 16.00 -26.97
N LEU A 266 28.20 15.37 -26.10
CA LEU A 266 27.08 14.53 -26.50
C LEU A 266 26.02 15.29 -27.28
N LYS A 267 25.71 16.55 -26.91
CA LYS A 267 24.77 17.39 -27.68
C LYS A 267 25.22 17.62 -29.11
N THR A 268 26.52 17.81 -29.31
CA THR A 268 27.09 18.01 -30.65
C THR A 268 27.07 16.72 -31.44
N ALA A 269 27.44 15.62 -30.79
CA ALA A 269 27.54 14.29 -31.39
C ALA A 269 26.16 13.78 -31.85
N THR A 270 25.15 13.83 -30.98
CA THR A 270 23.80 13.26 -31.19
C THR A 270 22.83 14.16 -31.96
N LYS A 271 23.30 15.28 -32.52
CA LYS A 271 22.44 16.30 -33.13
C LYS A 271 21.66 15.78 -34.34
N GLU A 272 22.31 14.98 -35.19
CA GLU A 272 21.70 14.45 -36.42
C GLU A 272 20.70 13.34 -36.11
N GLU A 273 21.04 12.43 -35.20
CA GLU A 273 20.15 11.38 -34.70
C GLU A 273 18.92 11.98 -34.05
N PHE A 274 19.10 13.02 -33.21
CA PHE A 274 17.99 13.72 -32.59
C PHE A 274 17.02 14.31 -33.62
N GLN A 275 17.54 15.03 -34.63
CA GLN A 275 16.69 15.64 -35.65
C GLN A 275 15.96 14.58 -36.47
N THR A 276 16.67 13.52 -36.86
CA THR A 276 16.11 12.42 -37.65
C THR A 276 15.00 11.73 -36.90
N TYR A 277 15.28 11.24 -35.69
CA TYR A 277 14.31 10.51 -34.87
C TYR A 277 13.11 11.37 -34.49
N ARG A 278 13.32 12.64 -34.11
CA ARG A 278 12.23 13.57 -33.80
C ARG A 278 11.28 13.76 -35.00
N ASN A 279 11.83 13.92 -36.20
CA ASN A 279 11.02 14.11 -37.40
C ASN A 279 10.25 12.83 -37.76
N SER A 280 10.89 11.66 -37.65
CA SER A 280 10.23 10.38 -37.86
C SER A 280 9.11 10.13 -36.86
N LEU A 281 9.33 10.44 -35.58
CA LEU A 281 8.29 10.30 -34.56
C LEU A 281 7.11 11.27 -34.77
N LEU A 282 7.37 12.51 -35.21
CA LEU A 282 6.29 13.45 -35.57
C LEU A 282 5.49 12.95 -36.78
N SER A 283 6.18 12.43 -37.80
CA SER A 283 5.56 11.81 -38.99
C SER A 283 4.69 10.61 -38.60
N ALA A 284 5.20 9.73 -37.75
CA ALA A 284 4.48 8.59 -37.19
C ALA A 284 3.22 9.01 -36.41
N LEU A 285 3.33 10.04 -35.57
CA LEU A 285 2.20 10.58 -34.82
C LEU A 285 1.15 11.21 -35.73
N ASP A 286 1.56 11.91 -36.80
CA ASP A 286 0.62 12.45 -37.79
C ASP A 286 -0.16 11.34 -38.48
N ILE A 287 0.50 10.25 -38.89
CA ILE A 287 -0.17 9.07 -39.47
C ILE A 287 -1.20 8.49 -38.50
N ALA A 288 -0.84 8.33 -37.22
CA ALA A 288 -1.72 7.77 -36.22
C ALA A 288 -2.94 8.67 -35.90
N ILE A 289 -2.73 9.99 -35.83
CA ILE A 289 -3.79 10.99 -35.62
C ILE A 289 -4.76 11.03 -36.81
N ASP A 290 -4.24 10.93 -38.04
CA ASP A 290 -5.06 10.88 -39.24
C ASP A 290 -5.88 9.57 -39.32
N ALA A 291 -5.37 8.48 -38.75
CA ALA A 291 -6.05 7.19 -38.71
C ALA A 291 -7.17 7.14 -37.64
N ILE A 292 -6.96 7.75 -36.46
CA ILE A 292 -7.95 7.76 -35.38
C ILE A 292 -7.81 9.00 -34.48
N ASP A 293 -8.95 9.58 -34.07
CA ASP A 293 -8.98 10.68 -33.12
C ASP A 293 -8.78 10.20 -31.67
N ASP A 294 -7.53 10.01 -31.27
CA ASP A 294 -7.13 9.68 -29.89
C ASP A 294 -6.38 10.84 -29.23
N LYS A 295 -6.84 11.23 -28.03
CA LYS A 295 -6.27 12.35 -27.27
C LYS A 295 -4.79 12.15 -26.92
N LYS A 296 -4.38 10.91 -26.64
CA LYS A 296 -3.03 10.59 -26.18
C LYS A 296 -2.00 10.80 -27.29
N PHE A 297 -2.35 10.56 -28.55
CA PHE A 297 -1.46 10.88 -29.67
C PHE A 297 -1.18 12.38 -29.80
N ARG A 298 -2.17 13.24 -29.51
CA ARG A 298 -1.96 14.69 -29.49
C ARG A 298 -1.06 15.11 -28.32
N GLU A 299 -1.24 14.50 -27.15
CA GLU A 299 -0.37 14.72 -25.98
C GLU A 299 1.08 14.33 -26.29
N PHE A 300 1.31 13.15 -26.88
CA PHE A 300 2.63 12.73 -27.34
C PHE A 300 3.22 13.73 -28.35
N LYS A 301 2.43 14.19 -29.32
CA LYS A 301 2.89 15.17 -30.32
C LYS A 301 3.30 16.49 -29.68
N GLU A 302 2.57 16.98 -28.70
CA GLU A 302 2.93 18.18 -27.93
C GLU A 302 4.25 17.98 -27.16
N GLU A 303 4.45 16.83 -26.51
CA GLU A 303 5.71 16.51 -25.82
C GLU A 303 6.91 16.47 -26.79
N VAL A 304 6.75 15.84 -27.96
CA VAL A 304 7.82 15.76 -28.99
C VAL A 304 8.13 17.14 -29.58
N LEU A 305 7.11 17.98 -29.78
CA LEU A 305 7.31 19.36 -30.22
C LEU A 305 8.08 20.18 -29.19
N GLY A 306 7.81 19.98 -27.90
CA GLY A 306 8.51 20.62 -26.78
C GLY A 306 9.96 20.18 -26.59
N ALA A 307 10.35 19.01 -27.09
CA ALA A 307 11.74 18.57 -27.12
C ALA A 307 12.51 19.34 -28.22
N SER A 308 13.24 20.39 -27.82
CA SER A 308 13.94 21.30 -28.75
C SER A 308 15.45 21.06 -28.87
N SER A 309 16.03 20.17 -28.06
CA SER A 309 17.48 20.01 -27.96
C SER A 309 17.94 18.55 -27.84
N PRO A 310 19.16 18.20 -28.32
CA PRO A 310 19.62 16.81 -28.45
C PRO A 310 19.67 16.01 -27.15
N GLU A 311 19.90 16.66 -26.01
CA GLU A 311 19.86 16.02 -24.69
C GLU A 311 18.50 15.38 -24.35
N LYS A 312 17.43 15.74 -25.06
CA LYS A 312 16.11 15.14 -24.92
C LYS A 312 15.91 13.88 -25.77
N LEU A 313 16.92 13.42 -26.51
CA LEU A 313 16.82 12.23 -27.37
C LEU A 313 16.41 10.97 -26.60
N VAL A 314 16.95 10.76 -25.40
CA VAL A 314 16.54 9.63 -24.54
C VAL A 314 15.04 9.68 -24.23
N ARG A 315 14.53 10.87 -23.88
CA ARG A 315 13.11 11.09 -23.60
C ARG A 315 12.25 10.89 -24.85
N LEU A 316 12.73 11.29 -26.03
CA LEU A 316 12.04 11.01 -27.29
C LEU A 316 11.92 9.51 -27.54
N GLY A 317 12.98 8.74 -27.28
CA GLY A 317 12.95 7.27 -27.36
C GLY A 317 11.86 6.68 -26.46
N GLU A 318 11.78 7.11 -25.20
CA GLU A 318 10.72 6.69 -24.27
C GLU A 318 9.31 7.01 -24.80
N ILE A 319 9.13 8.18 -25.44
CA ILE A 319 7.84 8.56 -26.05
C ILE A 319 7.53 7.67 -27.25
N GLY A 320 8.53 7.34 -28.08
CA GLY A 320 8.38 6.43 -29.21
C GLY A 320 7.96 5.02 -28.78
N ASP A 321 8.59 4.47 -27.75
CA ASP A 321 8.21 3.18 -27.17
C ASP A 321 6.77 3.21 -26.63
N ALA A 322 6.42 4.25 -25.88
CA ALA A 322 5.08 4.43 -25.34
C ALA A 322 4.01 4.65 -26.44
N PHE A 323 4.39 5.26 -27.56
CA PHE A 323 3.55 5.41 -28.74
C PHE A 323 3.24 4.04 -29.37
N ILE A 324 4.27 3.23 -29.64
CA ILE A 324 4.10 1.90 -30.23
C ILE A 324 3.24 1.00 -29.33
N GLU A 325 3.49 1.01 -28.02
CA GLU A 325 2.69 0.26 -27.04
C GLU A 325 1.21 0.69 -27.08
N HIS A 326 0.95 2.00 -27.18
CA HIS A 326 -0.42 2.52 -27.24
C HIS A 326 -1.13 2.14 -28.55
N CYS A 327 -0.43 2.17 -29.69
CA CYS A 327 -0.95 1.69 -30.97
C CYS A 327 -1.35 0.21 -30.88
N GLN A 328 -0.47 -0.65 -30.34
CA GLN A 328 -0.75 -2.09 -30.19
C GLN A 328 -1.96 -2.33 -29.28
N LYS A 329 -2.09 -1.52 -28.22
CA LYS A 329 -3.22 -1.60 -27.29
C LYS A 329 -4.55 -1.25 -27.98
N ILE A 330 -4.60 -0.19 -28.78
CA ILE A 330 -5.82 0.21 -29.51
C ILE A 330 -6.23 -0.92 -30.47
N VAL A 331 -5.28 -1.45 -31.26
CA VAL A 331 -5.55 -2.55 -32.20
C VAL A 331 -6.07 -3.78 -31.46
N GLY A 332 -5.42 -4.17 -30.35
CA GLY A 332 -5.85 -5.30 -29.53
C GLY A 332 -7.26 -5.13 -28.96
N GLN A 333 -7.63 -3.92 -28.53
CA GLN A 333 -8.98 -3.61 -28.04
C GLN A 333 -10.02 -3.72 -29.14
N MET A 334 -9.74 -3.17 -30.32
CA MET A 334 -10.63 -3.21 -31.47
C MET A 334 -10.82 -4.65 -31.99
N HIS A 335 -9.74 -5.43 -32.06
CA HIS A 335 -9.80 -6.83 -32.43
C HIS A 335 -10.61 -7.67 -31.44
N ALA A 336 -10.43 -7.45 -30.13
CA ALA A 336 -11.21 -8.14 -29.10
C ALA A 336 -12.70 -7.76 -29.15
N GLU A 337 -13.01 -6.49 -29.39
CA GLU A 337 -14.39 -6.05 -29.58
C GLU A 337 -15.02 -6.69 -30.83
N LEU A 338 -14.27 -6.76 -31.93
CA LEU A 338 -14.72 -7.37 -33.18
C LEU A 338 -15.06 -8.84 -32.94
N SER A 339 -14.09 -9.62 -32.47
CA SER A 339 -14.27 -11.05 -32.18
C SER A 339 -15.45 -11.29 -31.24
N SER A 340 -15.55 -10.52 -30.15
CA SER A 340 -16.68 -10.65 -29.23
C SER A 340 -18.01 -10.32 -29.92
N THR A 341 -18.08 -9.25 -30.71
CA THR A 341 -19.31 -8.84 -31.38
C THR A 341 -19.75 -9.88 -32.42
N GLU A 342 -18.83 -10.40 -33.23
CA GLU A 342 -19.09 -11.45 -34.21
C GLU A 342 -19.57 -12.73 -33.55
N ASP A 343 -18.95 -13.16 -32.45
CA ASP A 343 -19.37 -14.36 -31.70
C ASP A 343 -20.80 -14.23 -31.18
N HIS A 344 -21.16 -13.06 -30.63
CA HIS A 344 -22.55 -12.80 -30.25
C HIS A 344 -23.47 -12.80 -31.48
N ILE A 345 -23.09 -12.20 -32.60
CA ILE A 345 -23.95 -12.23 -33.80
C ILE A 345 -24.16 -13.68 -34.26
N LYS A 346 -23.10 -14.50 -34.35
CA LYS A 346 -23.15 -15.91 -34.79
C LYS A 346 -24.10 -16.76 -33.96
N GLU A 347 -24.15 -16.56 -32.64
CA GLU A 347 -25.02 -17.32 -31.75
C GLU A 347 -26.51 -17.16 -32.12
N PHE A 348 -26.85 -16.06 -32.79
CA PHE A 348 -28.20 -15.54 -32.79
C PHE A 348 -28.73 -15.15 -34.17
N VAL A 349 -27.88 -15.18 -35.19
CA VAL A 349 -28.21 -14.77 -36.54
C VAL A 349 -29.10 -15.81 -37.24
N PRO A 350 -30.22 -15.42 -37.87
CA PRO A 350 -30.98 -16.29 -38.77
C PRO A 350 -30.10 -16.87 -39.90
N PRO A 351 -30.34 -18.12 -40.38
CA PRO A 351 -29.55 -18.76 -41.44
C PRO A 351 -29.45 -17.95 -42.75
N ASP A 352 -30.46 -17.14 -43.06
CA ASP A 352 -30.53 -16.31 -44.27
C ASP A 352 -30.40 -14.81 -43.98
N TYR A 353 -29.81 -14.44 -42.83
CA TYR A 353 -29.56 -13.03 -42.50
C TYR A 353 -28.44 -12.44 -43.38
N PHE A 354 -28.50 -11.13 -43.59
CA PHE A 354 -27.59 -10.42 -44.49
C PHE A 354 -26.16 -10.22 -43.95
N TRP A 355 -25.95 -10.42 -42.65
CA TRP A 355 -24.62 -10.29 -42.05
C TRP A 355 -23.70 -11.45 -42.46
N LYS A 356 -22.42 -11.12 -42.67
CA LYS A 356 -21.36 -12.08 -42.94
C LYS A 356 -20.18 -11.77 -42.05
N GLU A 357 -19.59 -12.82 -41.49
CA GLU A 357 -18.35 -12.73 -40.73
C GLU A 357 -17.24 -12.08 -41.57
N SER A 358 -16.48 -11.19 -40.94
CA SER A 358 -15.37 -10.47 -41.57
C SER A 358 -14.18 -11.38 -41.87
N GLY A 359 -14.02 -12.46 -41.11
CA GLY A 359 -12.85 -13.34 -41.14
C GLY A 359 -11.61 -12.71 -40.47
N LEU A 360 -11.76 -11.55 -39.81
CA LEU A 360 -10.67 -10.86 -39.15
C LEU A 360 -10.49 -11.29 -37.68
N ALA A 361 -11.51 -11.88 -37.04
CA ALA A 361 -11.43 -12.34 -35.64
C ALA A 361 -10.37 -13.44 -35.40
N GLU A 362 -10.01 -14.20 -36.44
CA GLU A 362 -8.96 -15.22 -36.38
C GLU A 362 -7.58 -14.67 -36.77
N LYS A 363 -7.49 -13.43 -37.23
CA LYS A 363 -6.24 -12.82 -37.71
C LYS A 363 -5.42 -12.32 -36.53
N GLU A 364 -4.13 -12.63 -36.54
CA GLU A 364 -3.20 -12.09 -35.55
C GLU A 364 -2.73 -10.69 -35.98
N TYR A 365 -2.84 -9.73 -35.08
CA TYR A 365 -2.45 -8.34 -35.31
C TYR A 365 -1.21 -8.00 -34.48
N VAL A 366 -0.05 -7.92 -35.15
CA VAL A 366 1.23 -7.52 -34.55
C VAL A 366 1.79 -6.35 -35.34
N LEU A 367 2.09 -5.25 -34.66
CA LEU A 367 2.74 -4.10 -35.28
C LEU A 367 4.13 -4.47 -35.79
N ASP A 368 4.45 -3.94 -36.96
CA ASP A 368 5.83 -3.89 -37.45
C ASP A 368 6.55 -2.79 -36.68
N ASN A 369 7.58 -3.12 -35.92
CA ASN A 369 8.27 -2.19 -35.03
C ASN A 369 9.76 -2.04 -35.35
N GLU A 370 10.16 -2.27 -36.61
CA GLU A 370 11.52 -1.97 -37.07
C GLU A 370 11.89 -0.50 -36.83
N ASP A 371 10.94 0.42 -37.10
CA ASP A 371 11.00 1.81 -36.67
C ASP A 371 9.61 2.40 -36.35
N VAL A 372 9.60 3.64 -35.83
CA VAL A 372 8.37 4.31 -35.39
C VAL A 372 7.42 4.66 -36.55
N GLU A 373 7.93 4.91 -37.75
CA GLU A 373 7.08 5.20 -38.92
C GLU A 373 6.45 3.93 -39.45
N ASP A 374 7.19 2.83 -39.50
CA ASP A 374 6.68 1.52 -39.92
C ASP A 374 5.61 1.02 -38.94
N ALA A 375 5.79 1.24 -37.64
CA ALA A 375 4.75 0.99 -36.64
C ALA A 375 3.49 1.80 -36.90
N ALA A 376 3.61 3.09 -37.22
CA ALA A 376 2.46 3.93 -37.52
C ALA A 376 1.74 3.53 -38.82
N ARG A 377 2.49 3.16 -39.87
CA ARG A 377 1.91 2.67 -41.14
C ARG A 377 1.19 1.34 -40.95
N SER A 378 1.81 0.42 -40.23
CA SER A 378 1.21 -0.88 -39.88
C SER A 378 -0.07 -0.67 -39.06
N PHE A 379 -0.03 0.20 -38.04
CA PHE A 379 -1.19 0.60 -37.25
C PHE A 379 -2.33 1.16 -38.11
N ALA A 380 -2.06 2.15 -38.97
CA ALA A 380 -3.07 2.73 -39.85
C ALA A 380 -3.66 1.70 -40.82
N SER A 381 -2.83 0.79 -41.35
CA SER A 381 -3.30 -0.31 -42.20
C SER A 381 -4.27 -1.23 -41.45
N MET A 382 -3.93 -1.63 -40.23
CA MET A 382 -4.80 -2.48 -39.40
C MET A 382 -6.13 -1.80 -39.09
N LEU A 383 -6.11 -0.51 -38.75
CA LEU A 383 -7.33 0.27 -38.52
C LEU A 383 -8.21 0.36 -39.78
N SER A 384 -7.60 0.47 -40.97
CA SER A 384 -8.35 0.51 -42.23
C SER A 384 -9.15 -0.78 -42.51
N GLU A 385 -8.74 -1.91 -41.94
CA GLU A 385 -9.45 -3.19 -42.00
C GLU A 385 -10.46 -3.33 -40.85
N LEU A 386 -10.04 -3.01 -39.62
CA LEU A 386 -10.83 -3.24 -38.40
C LEU A 386 -12.00 -2.27 -38.25
N VAL A 387 -11.83 -0.99 -38.57
CA VAL A 387 -12.87 0.03 -38.38
C VAL A 387 -14.13 -0.30 -39.21
N PRO A 388 -14.04 -0.56 -40.53
CA PRO A 388 -15.24 -0.86 -41.32
C PRO A 388 -15.93 -2.16 -40.91
N ALA A 389 -15.16 -3.18 -40.48
CA ALA A 389 -15.69 -4.44 -39.99
C ALA A 389 -16.48 -4.22 -38.68
N LEU A 390 -15.87 -3.54 -37.71
CA LEU A 390 -16.53 -3.17 -36.45
C LEU A 390 -17.80 -2.36 -36.66
N ASP A 391 -17.80 -1.39 -37.57
CA ASP A 391 -19.00 -0.59 -37.85
C ASP A 391 -20.13 -1.45 -38.44
N THR A 392 -19.78 -2.41 -39.30
CA THR A 392 -20.74 -3.37 -39.88
C THR A 392 -21.31 -4.29 -38.80
N ASP A 393 -20.47 -4.80 -37.92
CA ASP A 393 -20.86 -5.72 -36.85
C ASP A 393 -21.68 -5.01 -35.78
N ARG A 394 -21.24 -3.84 -35.32
CA ARG A 394 -22.00 -3.00 -34.38
C ARG A 394 -23.37 -2.65 -34.92
N ARG A 395 -23.48 -2.32 -36.22
CA ARG A 395 -24.78 -2.06 -36.85
C ARG A 395 -25.65 -3.32 -36.83
N SER A 396 -25.11 -4.46 -37.27
CA SER A 396 -25.84 -5.73 -37.37
C SER A 396 -26.30 -6.21 -35.98
N TYR A 397 -25.40 -6.18 -35.00
CA TYR A 397 -25.70 -6.45 -33.61
C TYR A 397 -26.80 -5.54 -33.06
N LYS A 398 -26.73 -4.22 -33.34
CA LYS A 398 -27.75 -3.26 -32.89
C LYS A 398 -29.12 -3.55 -33.50
N ILE A 399 -29.20 -3.92 -34.78
CA ILE A 399 -30.45 -4.30 -35.45
C ILE A 399 -31.04 -5.54 -34.77
N LEU A 400 -30.25 -6.62 -34.65
CA LEU A 400 -30.69 -7.86 -34.02
C LEU A 400 -31.15 -7.65 -32.57
N ASN A 401 -30.39 -6.90 -31.77
CA ASN A 401 -30.72 -6.63 -30.36
C ASN A 401 -31.96 -5.71 -30.21
N SER A 402 -32.17 -4.76 -31.12
CA SER A 402 -33.32 -3.83 -31.05
C SER A 402 -34.62 -4.46 -31.56
N TYR A 403 -34.52 -5.42 -32.48
CA TYR A 403 -35.66 -6.02 -33.17
C TYR A 403 -36.67 -6.61 -32.16
N HIS A 404 -36.26 -7.61 -31.39
CA HIS A 404 -37.15 -8.29 -30.45
C HIS A 404 -37.54 -7.44 -29.23
N ARG A 405 -36.71 -6.48 -28.83
CA ARG A 405 -37.00 -5.62 -27.66
C ARG A 405 -38.10 -4.60 -27.92
N THR A 406 -38.19 -4.07 -29.13
CA THR A 406 -39.04 -2.89 -29.37
C THR A 406 -39.66 -2.87 -30.76
N ILE A 407 -38.92 -3.26 -31.79
CA ILE A 407 -39.35 -3.02 -33.18
C ILE A 407 -40.40 -4.04 -33.61
N GLU A 408 -40.28 -5.30 -33.20
CA GLU A 408 -41.28 -6.33 -33.48
C GLU A 408 -42.69 -5.89 -33.02
N ARG A 409 -42.80 -5.32 -31.82
CA ARG A 409 -44.06 -4.79 -31.29
C ARG A 409 -44.63 -3.64 -32.13
N GLN A 410 -43.76 -2.75 -32.64
CA GLN A 410 -44.19 -1.65 -33.51
C GLN A 410 -44.75 -2.18 -34.83
N ILE A 411 -44.06 -3.15 -35.45
CA ILE A 411 -44.50 -3.79 -36.70
C ILE A 411 -45.84 -4.49 -36.49
N ARG A 412 -45.98 -5.32 -35.44
CA ARG A 412 -47.26 -5.98 -35.11
C ARG A 412 -48.42 -5.01 -34.97
N LYS A 413 -48.21 -3.91 -34.22
CA LYS A 413 -49.25 -2.89 -34.00
C LYS A 413 -49.73 -2.28 -35.32
N GLN A 414 -48.81 -2.00 -36.23
CA GLN A 414 -49.15 -1.44 -37.54
C GLN A 414 -49.83 -2.47 -38.45
N LEU A 415 -49.37 -3.73 -38.45
CA LEU A 415 -50.03 -4.82 -39.17
C LEU A 415 -51.46 -5.06 -38.65
N ILE A 416 -51.71 -5.01 -37.34
CA ILE A 416 -53.07 -5.13 -36.77
C ILE A 416 -53.97 -3.97 -37.22
N ALA A 417 -53.44 -2.75 -37.21
CA ALA A 417 -54.23 -1.55 -37.54
C ALA A 417 -54.53 -1.41 -39.03
N HIS A 418 -53.59 -1.79 -39.90
CA HIS A 418 -53.60 -1.43 -41.31
C HIS A 418 -53.40 -2.62 -42.27
N GLY A 419 -53.04 -3.80 -41.77
CA GLY A 419 -52.78 -5.00 -42.57
C GLY A 419 -51.46 -4.97 -43.37
N VAL A 420 -50.76 -3.84 -43.35
CA VAL A 420 -49.52 -3.59 -44.09
C VAL A 420 -48.59 -2.66 -43.28
N VAL A 421 -47.28 -2.81 -43.46
CA VAL A 421 -46.27 -1.93 -42.84
C VAL A 421 -45.20 -1.59 -43.87
N SER A 422 -44.91 -0.30 -44.02
CA SER A 422 -43.80 0.21 -44.81
C SER A 422 -42.67 0.71 -43.91
N GLY A 423 -41.52 1.00 -44.51
CA GLY A 423 -40.40 1.55 -43.75
C GLY A 423 -40.69 2.91 -43.11
N ASP A 424 -41.55 3.74 -43.71
CA ASP A 424 -41.92 5.05 -43.18
C ASP A 424 -42.79 4.96 -41.90
N ASP A 425 -43.44 3.81 -41.68
CA ASP A 425 -44.24 3.55 -40.48
C ASP A 425 -43.35 3.23 -39.26
N LEU A 426 -42.08 2.92 -39.48
CA LEU A 426 -41.09 2.60 -38.46
C LEU A 426 -40.13 3.78 -38.24
N LYS A 427 -40.09 4.33 -37.03
CA LYS A 427 -39.18 5.44 -36.68
C LYS A 427 -37.77 4.94 -36.35
N VAL A 428 -37.15 4.23 -37.29
CA VAL A 428 -35.85 3.57 -37.12
C VAL A 428 -34.95 3.76 -38.34
N ALA A 429 -33.64 3.68 -38.13
CA ALA A 429 -32.70 3.55 -39.22
C ALA A 429 -32.79 2.14 -39.83
N HIS A 430 -32.68 2.04 -41.15
CA HIS A 430 -32.70 0.77 -41.89
C HIS A 430 -33.98 -0.08 -41.65
N PRO A 431 -35.18 0.48 -41.88
CA PRO A 431 -36.43 -0.22 -41.59
C PRO A 431 -36.61 -1.52 -42.40
N ALA A 432 -36.06 -1.61 -43.61
CA ALA A 432 -36.09 -2.81 -44.43
C ALA A 432 -35.46 -4.02 -43.71
N ASP A 433 -34.34 -3.83 -43.01
CA ASP A 433 -33.63 -4.89 -42.28
C ASP A 433 -34.54 -5.47 -41.17
N PHE A 434 -35.33 -4.62 -40.51
CA PHE A 434 -36.29 -5.05 -39.48
C PHE A 434 -37.53 -5.73 -40.06
N LEU A 435 -38.02 -5.29 -41.23
CA LEU A 435 -39.16 -5.92 -41.90
C LEU A 435 -38.78 -7.31 -42.45
N HIS A 436 -37.56 -7.49 -42.95
CA HIS A 436 -37.01 -8.80 -43.32
C HIS A 436 -36.91 -9.74 -42.12
N LEU A 437 -36.42 -9.24 -40.98
CA LEU A 437 -36.41 -10.01 -39.74
C LEU A 437 -37.83 -10.43 -39.34
N TYR A 438 -38.81 -9.55 -39.54
CA TYR A 438 -40.20 -9.89 -39.26
C TYR A 438 -40.72 -11.01 -40.14
N ASP A 439 -40.56 -10.91 -41.45
CA ASP A 439 -40.89 -11.98 -42.41
C ASP A 439 -40.24 -13.32 -42.02
N TYR A 440 -38.97 -13.28 -41.61
CA TYR A 440 -38.26 -14.49 -41.17
C TYR A 440 -38.87 -15.15 -39.92
N TYR A 441 -39.15 -14.37 -38.87
CA TYR A 441 -39.66 -14.91 -37.60
C TYR A 441 -41.17 -15.19 -37.62
N HIS A 442 -41.92 -14.57 -38.54
CA HIS A 442 -43.37 -14.57 -38.56
C HIS A 442 -43.90 -15.04 -39.92
N PRO A 443 -44.17 -16.35 -40.09
CA PRO A 443 -44.63 -16.91 -41.36
C PRO A 443 -46.04 -16.44 -41.77
N ASP A 444 -46.73 -15.71 -40.89
CA ASP A 444 -48.03 -15.10 -41.13
C ASP A 444 -47.95 -13.73 -41.83
N ALA A 445 -46.74 -13.21 -42.04
CA ALA A 445 -46.46 -12.03 -42.84
C ALA A 445 -45.43 -12.36 -43.94
N THR A 446 -45.40 -11.54 -44.98
CA THR A 446 -44.42 -11.65 -46.06
C THR A 446 -43.92 -10.28 -46.45
N TYR A 447 -42.60 -10.11 -46.51
CA TYR A 447 -41.98 -8.86 -46.92
C TYR A 447 -41.67 -8.88 -48.42
N SER A 448 -42.05 -7.81 -49.13
CA SER A 448 -41.69 -7.62 -50.53
C SER A 448 -40.53 -6.64 -50.65
N GLU A 449 -39.38 -7.10 -51.12
CA GLU A 449 -38.22 -6.25 -51.40
C GLU A 449 -38.50 -5.20 -52.49
N SER A 450 -39.30 -5.54 -53.52
CA SER A 450 -39.59 -4.61 -54.62
C SER A 450 -40.44 -3.42 -54.18
N ASP A 451 -41.36 -3.69 -53.25
CA ASP A 451 -42.36 -2.71 -52.82
C ASP A 451 -42.01 -2.09 -51.45
N GLN A 452 -41.00 -2.64 -50.76
CA GLN A 452 -40.59 -2.30 -49.39
C GLN A 452 -41.73 -2.32 -48.37
N ILE A 453 -42.67 -3.25 -48.55
CA ILE A 453 -43.87 -3.39 -47.73
C ILE A 453 -43.96 -4.81 -47.20
N LEU A 454 -44.22 -4.92 -45.90
CA LEU A 454 -44.60 -6.14 -45.21
C LEU A 454 -46.14 -6.26 -45.21
N ARG A 455 -46.66 -7.42 -45.58
CA ARG A 455 -48.11 -7.69 -45.64
C ARG A 455 -48.46 -8.93 -44.86
N LEU A 456 -49.61 -8.94 -44.19
CA LEU A 456 -50.16 -10.17 -43.64
C LEU A 456 -50.59 -11.12 -44.76
N ALA A 457 -50.33 -12.41 -44.56
CA ALA A 457 -50.80 -13.47 -45.44
C ALA A 457 -52.34 -13.53 -45.44
N GLU A 458 -52.92 -13.98 -46.55
CA GLU A 458 -54.38 -13.97 -46.72
C GLU A 458 -55.07 -14.89 -45.69
N GLY A 459 -55.93 -14.30 -44.85
CA GLY A 459 -56.64 -15.00 -43.77
C GLY A 459 -55.86 -15.11 -42.44
N ALA A 460 -54.62 -14.64 -42.40
CA ALA A 460 -53.85 -14.54 -41.16
C ALA A 460 -54.44 -13.47 -40.21
N LYS A 461 -54.41 -13.75 -38.91
CA LYS A 461 -54.73 -12.78 -37.85
C LYS A 461 -53.61 -12.81 -36.83
N ILE A 462 -53.06 -11.64 -36.52
CA ILE A 462 -52.12 -11.50 -35.41
C ILE A 462 -52.93 -11.67 -34.11
N ALA A 463 -52.73 -12.77 -33.40
CA ALA A 463 -53.30 -12.98 -32.09
C ALA A 463 -52.48 -12.22 -31.04
N GLU A 464 -53.15 -11.49 -30.15
CA GLU A 464 -52.53 -10.99 -28.92
C GLU A 464 -52.42 -12.15 -27.93
N ASN A 465 -51.21 -12.50 -27.54
CA ASN A 465 -50.93 -13.60 -26.61
C ASN A 465 -50.28 -13.04 -25.33
N PRO A 466 -51.06 -12.43 -24.43
CA PRO A 466 -50.53 -11.98 -23.16
C PRO A 466 -50.14 -13.19 -22.30
N LEU A 467 -48.93 -13.14 -21.72
CA LEU A 467 -48.44 -14.14 -20.78
C LEU A 467 -48.51 -13.58 -19.36
N THR A 468 -49.22 -14.25 -18.47
CA THR A 468 -49.21 -13.91 -17.03
C THR A 468 -48.30 -14.87 -16.27
N ILE A 469 -47.32 -14.34 -15.54
CA ILE A 469 -46.42 -15.13 -14.69
C ILE A 469 -46.80 -14.87 -13.23
N ASN A 470 -47.12 -15.93 -12.48
CA ASN A 470 -47.47 -15.84 -11.07
C ASN A 470 -46.37 -16.44 -10.21
N ILE A 471 -45.93 -15.72 -9.18
CA ILE A 471 -44.89 -16.15 -8.25
C ILE A 471 -45.49 -16.36 -6.85
N THR A 472 -45.26 -17.55 -6.31
CA THR A 472 -45.75 -17.98 -4.98
C THR A 472 -44.64 -18.60 -4.15
N ASP A 473 -44.80 -18.65 -2.83
CA ASP A 473 -43.99 -19.52 -1.98
C ASP A 473 -44.65 -20.89 -1.79
N ALA A 474 -43.92 -21.82 -1.17
CA ALA A 474 -44.40 -23.17 -0.86
C ALA A 474 -45.64 -23.20 0.06
N ASP A 475 -45.90 -22.11 0.79
CA ASP A 475 -47.07 -21.96 1.67
C ASP A 475 -48.28 -21.36 0.91
N GLY A 476 -48.11 -21.00 -0.37
CA GLY A 476 -49.13 -20.42 -1.24
C GLY A 476 -49.26 -18.90 -1.14
N ASN A 477 -48.34 -18.20 -0.45
CA ASN A 477 -48.32 -16.75 -0.39
C ASN A 477 -47.78 -16.15 -1.69
N ARG A 478 -48.36 -15.04 -2.12
CA ARG A 478 -47.90 -14.27 -3.29
C ARG A 478 -46.62 -13.50 -2.96
N ILE A 479 -45.68 -13.43 -3.90
CA ILE A 479 -44.38 -12.77 -3.71
C ILE A 479 -44.33 -11.50 -4.57
N GLU A 480 -44.48 -10.35 -3.93
CA GLU A 480 -44.24 -9.02 -4.52
C GLU A 480 -42.73 -8.79 -4.72
N GLY A 481 -42.36 -8.06 -5.78
CA GLY A 481 -40.98 -7.64 -5.99
C GLY A 481 -40.03 -8.74 -6.49
N ALA A 482 -40.56 -9.88 -6.95
CA ALA A 482 -39.76 -10.92 -7.56
C ALA A 482 -39.26 -10.48 -8.93
N GLU A 483 -37.94 -10.50 -9.14
CA GLU A 483 -37.31 -10.21 -10.42
C GLU A 483 -37.41 -11.43 -11.34
N ILE A 484 -38.03 -11.24 -12.50
CA ILE A 484 -38.21 -12.26 -13.53
C ILE A 484 -37.37 -11.87 -14.74
N THR A 485 -36.51 -12.78 -15.17
CA THR A 485 -35.71 -12.65 -16.38
C THR A 485 -36.12 -13.73 -17.37
N LEU A 486 -36.72 -13.33 -18.48
CA LEU A 486 -37.07 -14.20 -19.60
C LEU A 486 -36.00 -14.03 -20.69
N MET A 487 -35.45 -15.13 -21.21
CA MET A 487 -34.39 -15.15 -22.23
C MET A 487 -34.79 -16.07 -23.36
N HIS A 488 -34.95 -15.55 -24.58
CA HIS A 488 -35.26 -16.40 -25.74
C HIS A 488 -34.08 -17.33 -26.07
N GLU A 489 -34.34 -18.61 -26.39
CA GLU A 489 -33.30 -19.61 -26.71
C GLU A 489 -32.75 -19.46 -28.14
N THR A 490 -33.40 -18.68 -29.02
CA THR A 490 -32.95 -18.38 -30.38
C THR A 490 -32.92 -16.87 -30.64
N GLY A 491 -31.90 -16.31 -31.31
CA GLY A 491 -31.78 -14.84 -31.46
C GLY A 491 -31.23 -14.12 -30.21
N ILE A 492 -30.68 -12.90 -30.38
CA ILE A 492 -29.81 -12.25 -29.38
C ILE A 492 -30.56 -12.12 -28.07
N GLY A 493 -30.15 -12.96 -27.10
CA GLY A 493 -30.80 -13.21 -25.81
C GLY A 493 -31.63 -12.04 -25.32
N VAL A 494 -32.90 -12.02 -25.73
CA VAL A 494 -33.86 -10.98 -25.39
C VAL A 494 -34.12 -11.15 -23.91
N THR A 495 -33.31 -10.48 -23.10
CA THR A 495 -33.38 -10.53 -21.65
C THR A 495 -34.44 -9.53 -21.24
N LEU A 496 -35.68 -9.99 -21.15
CA LEU A 496 -36.78 -9.18 -20.65
C LEU A 496 -36.79 -9.30 -19.13
N LYS A 497 -36.61 -8.18 -18.44
CA LYS A 497 -36.64 -8.10 -16.98
C LYS A 497 -37.95 -7.49 -16.53
N TYR A 498 -38.63 -8.19 -15.64
CA TYR A 498 -39.90 -7.79 -15.05
C TYR A 498 -39.83 -7.93 -13.53
N ILE A 499 -40.72 -7.22 -12.83
CA ILE A 499 -40.87 -7.29 -11.39
C ILE A 499 -42.35 -7.58 -11.12
N THR A 500 -42.64 -8.49 -10.19
CA THR A 500 -44.03 -8.77 -9.80
C THR A 500 -44.65 -7.63 -9.00
N ASP A 501 -45.93 -7.39 -9.25
CA ASP A 501 -46.76 -6.42 -8.52
C ASP A 501 -47.14 -6.95 -7.12
N GLU A 502 -47.89 -6.15 -6.34
CA GLU A 502 -48.37 -6.50 -4.99
C GLU A 502 -49.15 -7.83 -4.94
N ASP A 503 -49.76 -8.25 -6.05
CA ASP A 503 -50.49 -9.52 -6.17
C ASP A 503 -49.60 -10.73 -6.50
N GLY A 504 -48.28 -10.52 -6.62
CA GLY A 504 -47.28 -11.53 -6.94
C GLY A 504 -47.31 -12.00 -8.39
N SER A 505 -47.90 -11.22 -9.30
CA SER A 505 -47.97 -11.54 -10.72
C SER A 505 -47.33 -10.47 -11.61
N VAL A 506 -47.06 -10.82 -12.86
CA VAL A 506 -46.76 -9.85 -13.92
C VAL A 506 -47.37 -10.31 -15.24
N THR A 507 -47.98 -9.37 -15.98
CA THR A 507 -48.53 -9.63 -17.32
C THR A 507 -47.64 -9.02 -18.40
N ILE A 508 -47.18 -9.88 -19.30
CA ILE A 508 -46.36 -9.53 -20.46
C ILE A 508 -47.29 -9.55 -21.67
N GLU A 509 -47.59 -8.40 -22.26
CA GLU A 509 -48.63 -8.27 -23.29
C GLU A 509 -48.38 -9.11 -24.55
N ASN A 510 -47.11 -9.31 -24.94
CA ASN A 510 -46.76 -10.18 -26.05
C ASN A 510 -45.27 -10.57 -25.98
N PRO A 511 -44.93 -11.68 -25.33
CA PRO A 511 -43.54 -12.09 -25.16
C PRO A 511 -42.89 -12.62 -26.45
N GLY A 512 -43.66 -12.87 -27.53
CA GLY A 512 -43.20 -13.56 -28.73
C GLY A 512 -43.33 -15.09 -28.61
N GLU A 513 -43.35 -15.77 -29.75
CA GLU A 513 -43.42 -17.25 -29.79
C GLU A 513 -42.02 -17.86 -29.74
N GLY A 514 -41.89 -19.03 -29.13
CA GLY A 514 -40.63 -19.78 -29.10
C GLY A 514 -40.23 -20.29 -27.73
N ARG A 515 -39.01 -20.80 -27.62
CA ARG A 515 -38.48 -21.39 -26.38
C ARG A 515 -37.75 -20.34 -25.57
N TYR A 516 -38.07 -20.25 -24.28
CA TYR A 516 -37.48 -19.28 -23.37
C TYR A 516 -36.89 -19.95 -22.14
N ARG A 517 -35.72 -19.50 -21.72
CA ARG A 517 -35.18 -19.75 -20.38
C ARG A 517 -35.71 -18.67 -19.44
N LEU A 518 -36.22 -19.09 -18.30
CA LEU A 518 -36.82 -18.25 -17.28
C LEU A 518 -36.00 -18.34 -16.00
N VAL A 519 -35.60 -17.19 -15.48
CA VAL A 519 -34.84 -17.09 -14.23
C VAL A 519 -35.60 -16.16 -13.30
N VAL A 520 -35.96 -16.64 -12.11
CA VAL A 520 -36.66 -15.85 -11.09
C VAL A 520 -35.82 -15.74 -9.83
N THR A 521 -35.69 -14.52 -9.33
CA THR A 521 -35.00 -14.20 -8.09
C THR A 521 -35.87 -13.32 -7.21
N ALA A 522 -36.03 -13.69 -5.94
CA ALA A 522 -36.75 -12.89 -4.95
C ALA A 522 -35.98 -12.88 -3.63
N ALA A 523 -36.12 -11.81 -2.85
CA ALA A 523 -35.44 -11.69 -1.57
C ALA A 523 -35.93 -12.78 -0.59
N GLN A 524 -34.99 -13.45 0.09
CA GLN A 524 -35.26 -14.58 1.01
C GLN A 524 -35.67 -15.90 0.33
N TYR A 525 -35.63 -15.97 -1.01
CA TYR A 525 -35.99 -17.17 -1.77
C TYR A 525 -34.83 -17.67 -2.63
N ARG A 526 -34.80 -18.99 -2.86
CA ARG A 526 -33.85 -19.61 -3.78
C ARG A 526 -34.15 -19.19 -5.21
N LYS A 527 -33.08 -18.97 -5.99
CA LYS A 527 -33.17 -18.74 -7.42
C LYS A 527 -33.87 -19.93 -8.09
N HIS A 528 -34.86 -19.64 -8.93
CA HIS A 528 -35.54 -20.63 -9.74
C HIS A 528 -35.13 -20.46 -11.20
N GLU A 529 -34.78 -21.56 -11.87
CA GLU A 529 -34.46 -21.59 -13.30
C GLU A 529 -35.28 -22.69 -13.99
N SER A 530 -35.94 -22.33 -15.09
CA SER A 530 -36.73 -23.27 -15.89
C SER A 530 -36.72 -22.88 -17.37
N THR A 531 -37.27 -23.76 -18.22
CA THR A 531 -37.46 -23.50 -19.64
C THR A 531 -38.93 -23.65 -19.99
N THR A 532 -39.46 -22.72 -20.77
CA THR A 532 -40.86 -22.70 -21.21
C THR A 532 -40.96 -22.52 -22.72
N VAL A 533 -42.08 -22.94 -23.32
CA VAL A 533 -42.40 -22.74 -24.75
C VAL A 533 -43.62 -21.83 -24.80
N LEU A 534 -43.53 -20.74 -25.57
CA LEU A 534 -44.61 -19.79 -25.79
C LEU A 534 -45.21 -19.98 -27.20
N PRO A 535 -46.53 -19.76 -27.38
CA PRO A 535 -47.46 -19.11 -26.45
C PRO A 535 -47.91 -20.00 -25.28
N ALA A 536 -48.10 -19.38 -24.11
CA ALA A 536 -48.69 -20.00 -22.91
C ALA A 536 -49.62 -18.99 -22.24
N ASP A 537 -50.75 -19.46 -21.70
CA ASP A 537 -51.75 -18.58 -21.04
C ASP A 537 -51.22 -18.05 -19.71
N ASN A 538 -50.59 -18.92 -18.91
CA ASN A 538 -49.96 -18.57 -17.65
C ASN A 538 -48.74 -19.45 -17.35
N ILE A 539 -47.83 -18.92 -16.52
CA ILE A 539 -46.73 -19.67 -15.92
C ILE A 539 -46.77 -19.45 -14.40
N ASP A 540 -46.97 -20.54 -13.66
CA ASP A 540 -46.98 -20.51 -12.20
C ASP A 540 -45.63 -21.03 -11.67
N ILE A 541 -44.99 -20.25 -10.80
CA ILE A 541 -43.69 -20.57 -10.20
C ILE A 541 -43.83 -20.54 -8.69
N THR A 542 -43.33 -21.60 -8.06
CA THR A 542 -43.23 -21.71 -6.62
C THR A 542 -41.77 -21.61 -6.22
N LEU A 543 -41.45 -20.60 -5.41
CA LEU A 543 -40.12 -20.37 -4.87
C LEU A 543 -39.98 -21.03 -3.50
N GLU A 544 -38.83 -21.65 -3.26
CA GLU A 544 -38.46 -22.17 -1.95
C GLU A 544 -37.81 -21.08 -1.11
N LYS A 545 -38.29 -20.88 0.13
CA LYS A 545 -37.60 -20.00 1.09
C LYS A 545 -36.19 -20.51 1.36
N MET A 546 -35.22 -19.62 1.36
CA MET A 546 -33.86 -19.95 1.78
C MET A 546 -33.85 -20.27 3.28
N GLY A 547 -33.04 -21.25 3.68
CA GLY A 547 -32.74 -21.40 5.10
C GLY A 547 -32.05 -20.14 5.63
N ILE A 548 -32.28 -19.78 6.91
CA ILE A 548 -31.73 -18.55 7.50
C ILE A 548 -30.20 -18.44 7.33
N ARG A 549 -29.50 -19.58 7.42
CA ARG A 549 -28.07 -19.67 7.13
C ARG A 549 -27.74 -19.30 5.69
N ASP A 550 -28.43 -19.88 4.71
CA ASP A 550 -28.19 -19.62 3.28
C ASP A 550 -28.53 -18.16 2.93
N TYR A 551 -29.59 -17.61 3.54
CA TYR A 551 -30.00 -16.22 3.35
C TYR A 551 -28.96 -15.23 3.89
N LEU A 552 -28.50 -15.42 5.13
CA LEU A 552 -27.54 -14.52 5.77
C LEU A 552 -26.13 -14.67 5.21
N CYS A 553 -25.69 -15.91 4.94
CA CYS A 553 -24.29 -16.20 4.61
C CYS A 553 -24.00 -16.36 3.13
N ARG A 554 -25.02 -16.67 2.30
CA ARG A 554 -24.87 -17.04 0.89
C ARG A 554 -23.72 -18.07 0.73
N GLU A 555 -22.87 -17.92 -0.27
CA GLU A 555 -21.73 -18.82 -0.54
C GLU A 555 -20.53 -18.62 0.41
N LYS A 556 -20.61 -17.71 1.40
CA LYS A 556 -19.45 -17.27 2.19
C LYS A 556 -19.36 -17.87 3.59
N ALA A 557 -20.30 -18.74 3.97
CA ALA A 557 -20.33 -19.35 5.30
C ALA A 557 -19.00 -20.03 5.66
N GLN A 558 -18.38 -20.75 4.71
CA GLN A 558 -17.12 -21.46 4.94
C GLN A 558 -15.96 -20.49 5.16
N SER A 559 -15.86 -19.43 4.34
CA SER A 559 -14.81 -18.42 4.46
C SER A 559 -14.84 -17.70 5.82
N ILE A 560 -16.04 -17.44 6.34
CA ILE A 560 -16.21 -16.85 7.67
C ILE A 560 -15.78 -17.83 8.76
N ARG A 561 -16.15 -19.12 8.67
CA ARG A 561 -15.70 -20.16 9.62
C ARG A 561 -14.19 -20.31 9.64
N ASP A 562 -13.55 -20.40 8.47
CA ASP A 562 -12.10 -20.57 8.34
C ASP A 562 -11.31 -19.41 8.98
N ASN A 563 -11.93 -18.23 9.08
CA ASN A 563 -11.33 -17.01 9.64
C ASN A 563 -12.04 -16.53 10.90
N LEU A 564 -12.84 -17.38 11.56
CA LEU A 564 -13.71 -16.98 12.65
C LEU A 564 -12.94 -16.30 13.78
N ASN A 565 -11.79 -16.86 14.18
CA ASN A 565 -10.93 -16.30 15.23
C ASN A 565 -10.51 -14.84 14.97
N LYS A 566 -10.35 -14.46 13.70
CA LYS A 566 -9.97 -13.11 13.30
C LYS A 566 -11.15 -12.14 13.44
N TYR A 567 -12.33 -12.55 13.00
CA TYR A 567 -13.52 -11.69 12.98
C TYR A 567 -14.29 -11.66 14.30
N ALA A 568 -14.19 -12.74 15.08
CA ALA A 568 -14.88 -12.89 16.35
C ALA A 568 -14.28 -12.06 17.48
N SER A 569 -12.99 -11.66 17.40
CA SER A 569 -12.30 -11.03 18.54
C SER A 569 -13.02 -9.80 19.08
N ASP A 570 -13.51 -8.92 18.21
CA ASP A 570 -14.19 -7.69 18.63
C ASP A 570 -15.63 -7.96 19.07
N VAL A 571 -16.30 -8.92 18.45
CA VAL A 571 -17.65 -9.36 18.84
C VAL A 571 -17.64 -10.01 20.22
N LEU A 572 -16.68 -10.91 20.48
CA LEU A 572 -16.53 -11.58 21.77
C LEU A 572 -16.16 -10.59 22.88
N LYS A 573 -15.28 -9.62 22.62
CA LYS A 573 -14.99 -8.54 23.59
C LYS A 573 -16.21 -7.70 23.91
N GLU A 574 -17.03 -7.39 22.92
CA GLU A 574 -18.24 -6.61 23.15
C GLU A 574 -19.30 -7.45 23.87
N LEU A 575 -19.49 -8.72 23.52
CA LEU A 575 -20.31 -9.66 24.30
C LEU A 575 -19.81 -9.75 25.75
N ASP A 576 -18.49 -9.74 25.96
CA ASP A 576 -17.91 -9.71 27.30
C ASP A 576 -18.23 -8.44 28.08
N ARG A 577 -18.43 -7.32 27.38
CA ARG A 577 -18.72 -6.03 27.99
C ARG A 577 -20.21 -5.77 28.19
N SER A 578 -21.03 -6.08 27.20
CA SER A 578 -22.44 -5.68 27.10
C SER A 578 -23.39 -6.87 27.14
N GLY A 579 -22.92 -8.11 26.97
CA GLY A 579 -23.76 -9.32 26.93
C GLY A 579 -24.56 -9.49 25.65
N VAL A 580 -24.57 -8.52 24.75
CA VAL A 580 -25.37 -8.51 23.52
C VAL A 580 -24.70 -7.67 22.44
N VAL A 581 -24.67 -8.19 21.22
CA VAL A 581 -24.08 -7.51 20.07
C VAL A 581 -25.06 -7.54 18.90
N SER A 582 -25.33 -6.36 18.35
CA SER A 582 -26.12 -6.22 17.12
C SER A 582 -25.23 -6.27 15.88
N SER A 583 -25.78 -6.73 14.77
CA SER A 583 -25.18 -6.66 13.43
C SER A 583 -24.87 -5.24 12.96
N ALA A 584 -25.45 -4.22 13.61
CA ALA A 584 -25.09 -2.82 13.41
C ALA A 584 -23.74 -2.42 14.02
N PHE A 585 -23.22 -3.18 14.99
CA PHE A 585 -21.93 -2.93 15.64
C PHE A 585 -20.79 -2.89 14.61
N GLU A 586 -19.83 -1.97 14.83
CA GLU A 586 -18.66 -1.85 13.95
C GLU A 586 -17.71 -3.01 14.20
N MET A 587 -17.62 -3.89 13.20
CA MET A 587 -16.79 -5.10 13.22
C MET A 587 -15.77 -5.02 12.09
N TYR A 588 -14.66 -5.75 12.25
CA TYR A 588 -13.63 -5.95 11.22
C TYR A 588 -14.10 -6.89 10.08
N ILE A 589 -15.34 -6.71 9.63
CA ILE A 589 -15.94 -7.39 8.48
C ILE A 589 -16.93 -6.44 7.79
N ASN A 590 -17.08 -6.60 6.47
CA ASN A 590 -18.05 -5.81 5.70
C ASN A 590 -19.45 -5.92 6.31
N LYS A 591 -20.18 -4.79 6.34
CA LYS A 591 -21.52 -4.65 6.91
C LYS A 591 -22.48 -5.75 6.46
N GLU A 592 -22.41 -6.14 5.19
CA GLU A 592 -23.26 -7.18 4.60
C GLU A 592 -23.05 -8.58 5.20
N TYR A 593 -21.89 -8.85 5.82
CA TYR A 593 -21.54 -10.17 6.37
C TYR A 593 -21.62 -10.24 7.90
N ARG A 594 -21.95 -9.13 8.56
CA ARG A 594 -22.03 -9.07 10.03
C ARG A 594 -23.09 -10.01 10.59
N ALA A 595 -24.28 -10.03 10.00
CA ALA A 595 -25.35 -10.93 10.41
C ALA A 595 -24.97 -12.42 10.25
N CYS A 596 -24.28 -12.77 9.17
CA CYS A 596 -23.75 -14.13 8.99
C CYS A 596 -22.68 -14.48 10.03
N LEU A 597 -21.77 -13.55 10.36
CA LEU A 597 -20.78 -13.74 11.41
C LEU A 597 -21.45 -14.03 12.76
N LEU A 598 -22.46 -13.23 13.14
CA LEU A 598 -23.20 -13.43 14.39
C LEU A 598 -23.93 -14.78 14.42
N TYR A 599 -24.54 -15.18 13.30
CA TYR A 599 -25.20 -16.48 13.15
C TYR A 599 -24.20 -17.64 13.32
N ILE A 600 -23.07 -17.59 12.63
CA ILE A 600 -22.01 -18.61 12.74
C ILE A 600 -21.44 -18.64 14.16
N LEU A 601 -21.28 -17.49 14.82
CA LEU A 601 -20.83 -17.45 16.21
C LEU A 601 -21.81 -18.17 17.15
N ALA A 602 -23.12 -17.99 16.99
CA ALA A 602 -24.10 -18.73 17.78
C ALA A 602 -24.13 -20.24 17.48
N GLU A 603 -23.76 -20.67 16.26
CA GLU A 603 -23.58 -22.10 15.96
C GLU A 603 -22.35 -22.69 16.67
N GLU A 604 -21.27 -21.92 16.82
CA GLU A 604 -19.98 -22.40 17.34
C GLU A 604 -19.90 -22.30 18.88
N TYR A 605 -20.61 -21.35 19.50
CA TYR A 605 -20.61 -21.13 20.94
C TYR A 605 -21.98 -21.46 21.54
N PRO A 606 -22.10 -22.51 22.37
CA PRO A 606 -23.38 -23.04 22.82
C PRO A 606 -24.14 -22.13 23.80
N ASN A 607 -23.47 -21.14 24.40
CA ASN A 607 -24.06 -20.14 25.30
C ASN A 607 -24.52 -18.86 24.58
N LEU A 608 -24.31 -18.78 23.26
CA LEU A 608 -24.71 -17.64 22.45
C LEU A 608 -26.00 -17.94 21.70
N ARG A 609 -26.95 -17.01 21.77
CA ARG A 609 -28.23 -17.12 21.08
C ARG A 609 -28.38 -16.01 20.05
N PHE A 610 -28.69 -16.41 18.81
CA PHE A 610 -28.91 -15.51 17.68
C PHE A 610 -30.40 -15.23 17.51
N VAL A 611 -30.76 -13.96 17.34
CA VAL A 611 -32.16 -13.50 17.30
C VAL A 611 -32.35 -12.40 16.25
N SER A 612 -33.53 -12.37 15.66
CA SER A 612 -33.99 -11.28 14.79
C SER A 612 -34.76 -10.23 15.61
N SER A 613 -34.46 -8.95 15.40
CA SER A 613 -35.09 -7.80 16.03
C SER A 613 -35.48 -6.77 14.96
N ASP A 614 -36.34 -5.82 15.29
CA ASP A 614 -36.70 -4.69 14.42
C ASP A 614 -35.50 -3.85 13.98
N SER A 615 -34.43 -3.86 14.78
CA SER A 615 -33.16 -3.17 14.50
C SER A 615 -32.13 -4.00 13.72
N GLY A 616 -32.53 -5.20 13.26
CA GLY A 616 -31.70 -6.16 12.55
C GLY A 616 -31.41 -7.42 13.36
N TYR A 617 -30.27 -8.07 13.10
CA TYR A 617 -29.89 -9.30 13.79
C TYR A 617 -29.01 -9.02 15.00
N LEU A 618 -29.18 -9.78 16.07
CA LEU A 618 -28.37 -9.70 17.28
C LEU A 618 -27.95 -11.09 17.76
N VAL A 619 -26.86 -11.13 18.52
CA VAL A 619 -26.44 -12.30 19.30
C VAL A 619 -26.22 -11.87 20.74
N TYR A 620 -26.61 -12.70 21.70
CA TYR A 620 -26.38 -12.42 23.11
C TYR A 620 -25.90 -13.66 23.86
N ASP A 621 -25.19 -13.43 24.96
CA ASP A 621 -24.73 -14.47 25.88
C ASP A 621 -25.81 -14.74 26.92
N GLU A 622 -26.39 -15.94 26.88
CA GLU A 622 -27.54 -16.30 27.72
C GLU A 622 -27.22 -16.20 29.21
N GLU A 623 -26.11 -16.80 29.68
CA GLU A 623 -25.74 -16.81 31.11
C GLU A 623 -25.49 -15.39 31.64
N LYS A 624 -24.87 -14.56 30.81
CA LYS A 624 -24.55 -13.18 31.18
C LYS A 624 -25.79 -12.30 31.24
N MET A 625 -26.72 -12.49 30.30
CA MET A 625 -27.96 -11.73 30.25
C MET A 625 -28.92 -12.17 31.37
N VAL A 626 -28.96 -13.46 31.73
CA VAL A 626 -29.66 -13.95 32.94
C VAL A 626 -29.10 -13.29 34.20
N SER A 627 -27.77 -13.28 34.37
CA SER A 627 -27.12 -12.65 35.52
C SER A 627 -27.47 -11.17 35.65
N ARG A 628 -27.50 -10.44 34.53
CA ARG A 628 -27.88 -9.02 34.49
C ARG A 628 -29.35 -8.79 34.82
N LEU A 629 -30.24 -9.61 34.26
CA LEU A 629 -31.67 -9.56 34.57
C LEU A 629 -31.88 -9.74 36.08
N ILE A 630 -31.21 -10.72 36.69
CA ILE A 630 -31.29 -10.97 38.14
C ILE A 630 -30.77 -9.77 38.95
N GLU A 631 -29.63 -9.20 38.58
CA GLU A 631 -29.06 -8.01 39.26
C GLU A 631 -30.00 -6.80 39.15
N ARG A 632 -30.61 -6.62 37.97
CA ARG A 632 -31.54 -5.53 37.71
C ARG A 632 -32.82 -5.65 38.53
N VAL A 633 -33.39 -6.85 38.60
CA VAL A 633 -34.54 -7.17 39.44
C VAL A 633 -34.21 -6.94 40.93
N LYS A 634 -33.06 -7.43 41.40
CA LYS A 634 -32.60 -7.23 42.79
C LYS A 634 -32.44 -5.76 43.17
N THR A 635 -31.99 -4.91 42.24
CA THR A 635 -31.80 -3.48 42.51
C THR A 635 -33.11 -2.69 42.52
N MET A 636 -34.17 -3.20 41.90
CA MET A 636 -35.45 -2.51 41.80
C MET A 636 -36.43 -2.86 42.95
N GLU A 637 -36.27 -4.02 43.59
CA GLU A 637 -37.09 -4.49 44.73
C GLU A 637 -38.62 -4.34 44.50
N LYS A 638 -39.12 -4.85 43.36
CA LYS A 638 -40.57 -4.90 43.06
C LYS A 638 -41.12 -6.33 43.06
N ASP A 639 -42.43 -6.46 43.22
CA ASP A 639 -43.13 -7.75 43.14
C ASP A 639 -43.51 -8.15 41.68
N GLU A 640 -43.55 -7.17 40.77
CA GLU A 640 -43.95 -7.34 39.37
C GLU A 640 -43.22 -6.34 38.46
N TYR A 641 -42.83 -6.77 37.26
CA TYR A 641 -41.97 -6.01 36.35
C TYR A 641 -42.58 -5.91 34.96
N ALA A 642 -42.80 -4.69 34.46
CA ALA A 642 -43.06 -4.49 33.04
C ALA A 642 -41.78 -4.73 32.23
N ILE A 643 -41.87 -5.31 31.03
CA ILE A 643 -40.68 -5.53 30.17
C ILE A 643 -39.91 -4.22 29.92
N SER A 644 -40.64 -3.12 29.72
CA SER A 644 -40.06 -1.78 29.52
C SER A 644 -39.24 -1.27 30.72
N ASP A 645 -39.52 -1.75 31.94
CA ASP A 645 -38.84 -1.31 33.17
C ASP A 645 -37.46 -1.96 33.33
N LEU A 646 -37.23 -3.12 32.68
CA LEU A 646 -36.02 -3.92 32.81
C LEU A 646 -34.84 -3.34 32.02
N ASP A 647 -35.12 -2.52 31.00
CA ASP A 647 -34.11 -1.85 30.14
C ASP A 647 -33.10 -2.86 29.54
N ILE A 648 -33.61 -4.03 29.12
CA ILE A 648 -32.82 -5.07 28.48
C ILE A 648 -32.96 -4.92 26.96
N PRO A 649 -31.86 -4.79 26.20
CA PRO A 649 -31.90 -4.56 24.76
C PRO A 649 -32.12 -5.88 23.99
N LEU A 650 -33.20 -6.60 24.31
CA LEU A 650 -33.61 -7.84 23.65
C LEU A 650 -35.12 -7.79 23.36
N PRO A 651 -35.61 -8.55 22.36
CA PRO A 651 -37.05 -8.68 22.12
C PRO A 651 -37.78 -9.27 23.33
N ASP A 652 -39.05 -8.89 23.51
CA ASP A 652 -39.90 -9.29 24.64
C ASP A 652 -39.90 -10.82 24.86
N GLU A 653 -39.99 -11.61 23.78
CA GLU A 653 -39.97 -13.08 23.83
C GLU A 653 -38.67 -13.63 24.43
N GLU A 654 -37.54 -12.97 24.16
CA GLU A 654 -36.24 -13.39 24.69
C GLU A 654 -36.04 -12.97 26.14
N ILE A 655 -36.64 -11.85 26.56
CA ILE A 655 -36.64 -11.43 27.96
C ILE A 655 -37.45 -12.43 28.81
N LEU A 656 -38.58 -12.92 28.28
CA LEU A 656 -39.35 -13.99 28.90
C LEU A 656 -38.54 -15.30 28.99
N HIS A 657 -37.84 -15.69 27.92
CA HIS A 657 -36.94 -16.86 27.93
C HIS A 657 -35.84 -16.72 29.01
N LEU A 658 -35.23 -15.54 29.15
CA LEU A 658 -34.25 -15.28 30.21
C LEU A 658 -34.85 -15.39 31.62
N ALA A 659 -36.10 -14.96 31.81
CA ALA A 659 -36.80 -15.11 33.08
C ALA A 659 -37.07 -16.59 33.41
N GLU A 660 -37.49 -17.39 32.43
CA GLU A 660 -37.63 -18.86 32.60
C GLU A 660 -36.29 -19.53 32.94
N MET A 661 -35.17 -19.02 32.42
CA MET A 661 -33.84 -19.51 32.81
C MET A 661 -33.49 -19.13 34.25
N ALA A 662 -33.76 -17.88 34.67
CA ALA A 662 -33.54 -17.44 36.05
C ALA A 662 -34.37 -18.25 37.06
N GLU A 663 -35.58 -18.68 36.68
CA GLU A 663 -36.41 -19.57 37.51
C GLU A 663 -35.75 -20.93 37.76
N LYS A 664 -35.07 -21.49 36.74
CA LYS A 664 -34.30 -22.73 36.88
C LYS A 664 -33.11 -22.58 37.85
N GLU A 665 -32.62 -21.35 38.02
CA GLU A 665 -31.60 -20.99 39.03
C GLU A 665 -32.19 -20.66 40.41
N GLY A 666 -33.52 -20.78 40.57
CA GLY A 666 -34.23 -20.58 41.83
C GLY A 666 -34.66 -19.15 42.12
N ILE A 667 -34.66 -18.27 41.12
CA ILE A 667 -35.08 -16.86 41.23
C ILE A 667 -36.35 -16.65 40.40
N HIS A 668 -37.46 -16.40 41.07
CA HIS A 668 -38.75 -16.16 40.39
C HIS A 668 -38.88 -14.68 40.03
N ILE A 669 -39.08 -14.40 38.73
CA ILE A 669 -39.21 -13.05 38.18
C ILE A 669 -40.57 -12.96 37.49
N ASN A 670 -41.52 -12.23 38.10
CA ASN A 670 -42.86 -12.10 37.56
C ASN A 670 -42.93 -10.90 36.59
N ILE A 671 -43.01 -11.19 35.29
CA ILE A 671 -43.01 -10.19 34.20
C ILE A 671 -44.42 -10.04 33.62
N THR A 672 -44.86 -8.78 33.44
CA THR A 672 -46.16 -8.41 32.84
C THR A 672 -46.04 -7.65 31.54
#